data_AF-A0A923HPL7-F1
#
_entry.id   AF-A0A923HPL7-F1
#
_cell.length_a   1.000
_cell.length_b   1.000
_cell.length_c   1.000
_cell.angle_alpha   90.00
_cell.angle_beta   90.00
_cell.angle_gamma   90.00
#
_symmetry.space_group_name_H-M   'P 1'
#
loop_
_entity.id
_entity.type
_entity.pdbx_description
1 polymer ?
#
loop_
_entity_poly.entity_id
_entity_poly.type
_entity_poly.pdbx_seq_one_letter_code
_entity_poly.pdbx_strand_id
1 'polypeptide(L)'
;MGNVVFKGNFSYNINRVSNTVTLHVDEIDNNSLDTTGTLRVELWLTTTPWNQNGSNTGYKIAVDRITGPSNGTLGPNQYFSNITATVPYINYPPAGMYFVTMVVAEYTGTSPNIDDGFLVDSAQTMSSFIFVASDGSLTQSSNQAPQISVESNSISEGDAGTKNLVFNLTLSHITPYDVSVQVDTGGETAVAGVDYQLVHQTVTFKAGTSTASVSVPIIGNTSFEPNRVFDLILSHPVNATISDNAWGIIKDDDTLPGVTLPQDSGFPFEWYLHTIRAELAWQLATGAGVKVGVFDQGIDSTNPDLSKNVNFGLGRNAFDLSTGGSPVLSTDSHGTWVAGVIAAARDDQGEIGVAYDAQLVSIYTSSSISARYVTEIKNAFLYAKNLDVLNNSWGFGNLLNSGTNWAFLDNAQSPLFQPAFQALQDLVTNGRHGLGTIVVQSAGNTYSVGDDTNLHNFQNSRYIITVGGTDYFGHASPFSTSGASILVSAPGGGGDRNFNSILTTDRSGALGGGPDNFALVDGTSFSSPVVSGVVALMLEVNPNLGYRDVQQILAYTAHLTDTGKGSWSTNGAHDWNGGGLHYNSVEHSSGFGQVDALAAVRLAQGWTNTAQTVTNTKEVIASQTLNQTIPDNDRQIGVKGFINITEPMTVERVDVTVNITHPFVGDLSIILTSPSGTSSLLLWRPSVSALSAIGSSQDNIHFTFDTVLDWGENSVGNWQLAVYDAAKGDIGTFESWTIDLIGKAANKDNTFIYTNEYPYLVTSDPARAMLTDTDGGIDTINAAALGLNNRIDLSKATTSILNGANLTISPTTTIEDATGGSGNDTLIANAIGSVLRGMDGNDTLAGNTGNDKLFGGKGNDSINGDAGIDIAVFSGKLSNYNLNHQGKTYSVVDKTGIDGTDTITNVETLQFSDMTVNLTIQAIAANAPKAGVQRLMELYVAFFNRVPDADGMAYWIGQLAEGKTINQIADTFYTIGVQFSNLTGYRANMSNAEFINIVYKNVLGRTDGADAGGLAYWTGKLIDGTATRGSLVSTILDAAHTFKGDTNFGWVANLLDNKITVAKTFAIDMGLGYISQNDSISYGMALAAAVTPTDTTNALKLIGVSPLDLNLV
;
A
#
# COMPACT_ATOMS: atom_id res chain seq x y z
N MET A 1 14.87 12.44 -51.06
CA MET A 1 14.91 13.77 -50.41
C MET A 1 15.75 14.66 -51.31
N GLY A 2 15.23 15.82 -51.69
CA GLY A 2 15.81 16.66 -52.75
C GLY A 2 17.23 17.12 -52.40
N ASN A 3 18.15 17.00 -53.35
CA ASN A 3 19.53 17.41 -53.16
C ASN A 3 19.74 18.91 -53.43
N VAL A 4 18.69 19.62 -53.84
CA VAL A 4 18.69 21.05 -54.13
C VAL A 4 18.07 21.83 -52.97
N VAL A 5 18.74 22.90 -52.49
CA VAL A 5 18.28 23.69 -51.35
C VAL A 5 18.42 25.19 -51.56
N PHE A 6 17.52 25.97 -50.97
CA PHE A 6 17.67 27.43 -50.88
C PHE A 6 18.75 27.81 -49.85
N LYS A 7 19.51 28.86 -50.15
CA LYS A 7 20.47 29.51 -49.26
C LYS A 7 20.28 31.03 -49.27
N GLY A 8 20.38 31.65 -48.10
CA GLY A 8 20.22 33.10 -47.93
C GLY A 8 18.75 33.56 -47.91
N ASN A 9 18.53 34.83 -48.20
CA ASN A 9 17.21 35.44 -48.23
C ASN A 9 16.49 35.16 -49.54
N PHE A 10 15.17 35.18 -49.46
CA PHE A 10 14.28 35.10 -50.60
C PHE A 10 13.15 36.12 -50.38
N SER A 11 12.71 36.76 -51.45
CA SER A 11 11.66 37.78 -51.39
C SER A 11 10.83 37.80 -52.65
N TYR A 12 9.68 38.45 -52.58
CA TYR A 12 8.76 38.58 -53.70
C TYR A 12 8.10 39.95 -53.69
N ASN A 13 7.63 40.39 -54.86
CA ASN A 13 6.80 41.58 -55.01
C ASN A 13 5.73 41.31 -56.07
N ILE A 14 4.46 41.41 -55.70
CA ILE A 14 3.34 41.25 -56.64
C ILE A 14 2.89 42.64 -57.10
N ASN A 15 3.08 42.94 -58.39
CA ASN A 15 2.58 44.16 -59.00
C ASN A 15 1.33 43.87 -59.85
N ARG A 16 0.17 44.29 -59.32
CA ARG A 16 -1.14 44.06 -59.95
C ARG A 16 -1.42 44.97 -61.13
N VAL A 17 -0.81 46.16 -61.19
CA VAL A 17 -1.01 47.11 -62.30
C VAL A 17 -0.36 46.57 -63.58
N SER A 18 0.83 45.99 -63.45
CA SER A 18 1.53 45.34 -64.56
C SER A 18 1.22 43.85 -64.71
N ASN A 19 0.44 43.27 -63.80
CA ASN A 19 0.15 41.84 -63.71
C ASN A 19 1.40 40.94 -63.68
N THR A 20 2.40 41.32 -62.87
CA THR A 20 3.69 40.64 -62.74
C THR A 20 4.06 40.34 -61.29
N VAL A 21 4.88 39.32 -61.07
CA VAL A 21 5.53 39.00 -59.80
C VAL A 21 7.03 39.06 -59.98
N THR A 22 7.72 39.85 -59.17
CA THR A 22 9.17 39.78 -59.04
C THR A 22 9.51 38.76 -57.95
N LEU A 23 10.32 37.76 -58.29
CA LEU A 23 10.88 36.77 -57.39
C LEU A 23 12.36 37.05 -57.21
N HIS A 24 12.86 36.87 -55.99
CA HIS A 24 14.27 37.01 -55.66
C HIS A 24 14.70 35.89 -54.71
N VAL A 25 15.84 35.27 -54.99
CA VAL A 25 16.49 34.24 -54.18
C VAL A 25 17.99 34.48 -54.19
N ASP A 26 18.59 34.56 -53.01
CA ASP A 26 20.03 34.79 -52.84
C ASP A 26 20.85 33.65 -53.44
N GLU A 27 20.50 32.39 -53.17
CA GLU A 27 21.24 31.23 -53.68
C GLU A 27 20.40 29.94 -53.72
N ILE A 28 20.67 29.09 -54.73
CA ILE A 28 20.14 27.72 -54.85
C ILE A 28 21.32 26.79 -55.06
N ASP A 29 21.54 25.89 -54.09
CA ASP A 29 22.64 24.93 -54.08
C ASP A 29 22.18 23.56 -54.56
N ASN A 30 23.00 22.89 -55.38
CA ASN A 30 22.92 21.44 -55.56
C ASN A 30 23.96 20.74 -54.68
N ASN A 31 23.52 20.15 -53.57
CA ASN A 31 24.36 19.39 -52.65
C ASN A 31 24.54 17.91 -53.06
N SER A 32 24.06 17.51 -54.24
CA SER A 32 24.26 16.17 -54.78
C SER A 32 25.65 15.99 -55.38
N LEU A 33 26.06 14.72 -55.51
CA LEU A 33 27.14 14.30 -56.40
C LEU A 33 26.70 14.17 -57.87
N ASP A 34 25.42 14.35 -58.15
CA ASP A 34 24.82 14.28 -59.49
C ASP A 34 24.46 15.67 -60.05
N THR A 35 24.36 15.78 -61.38
CA THR A 35 23.87 17.01 -62.04
C THR A 35 22.35 17.09 -61.91
N THR A 36 21.81 18.27 -61.60
CA THR A 36 20.36 18.46 -61.51
C THR A 36 19.69 18.38 -62.88
N GLY A 37 18.41 18.03 -62.88
CA GLY A 37 17.47 18.37 -63.93
C GLY A 37 17.29 19.89 -64.06
N THR A 38 16.48 20.31 -65.03
CA THR A 38 16.15 21.73 -65.22
C THR A 38 15.37 22.23 -64.00
N LEU A 39 15.93 23.21 -63.30
CA LEU A 39 15.33 23.83 -62.12
C LEU A 39 14.42 25.00 -62.49
N ARG A 40 13.40 25.26 -61.67
CA ARG A 40 12.59 26.48 -61.71
C ARG A 40 12.22 26.93 -60.30
N VAL A 41 12.08 28.24 -60.12
CA VAL A 41 11.55 28.85 -58.90
C VAL A 41 10.08 29.15 -59.09
N GLU A 42 9.25 28.81 -58.12
CA GLU A 42 7.83 29.09 -58.13
C GLU A 42 7.40 29.80 -56.86
N LEU A 43 6.39 30.65 -56.99
CA LEU A 43 5.69 31.26 -55.87
C LEU A 43 4.28 30.71 -55.80
N TRP A 44 3.91 30.22 -54.63
CA TRP A 44 2.62 29.64 -54.33
C TRP A 44 1.91 30.43 -53.24
N LEU A 45 0.59 30.55 -53.39
CA LEU A 45 -0.33 30.96 -52.35
C LEU A 45 -1.04 29.71 -51.83
N THR A 46 -0.58 29.20 -50.70
CA THR A 46 -1.05 27.95 -50.11
C THR A 46 -2.05 28.20 -48.99
N THR A 47 -2.99 27.27 -48.80
CA THR A 47 -3.99 27.36 -47.72
C THR A 47 -3.45 26.87 -46.38
N THR A 48 -2.30 26.18 -46.38
CA THR A 48 -1.52 25.76 -45.21
C THR A 48 -0.03 26.07 -45.44
N PRO A 49 0.81 26.12 -44.39
CA PRO A 49 2.26 26.11 -44.56
C PRO A 49 2.72 24.87 -45.35
N TRP A 50 3.77 24.99 -46.16
CA TRP A 50 4.23 23.91 -47.03
C TRP A 50 4.89 22.77 -46.24
N ASN A 51 4.35 21.56 -46.33
CA ASN A 51 4.91 20.33 -45.74
C ASN A 51 5.39 19.39 -46.85
N GLN A 52 6.67 19.02 -46.85
CA GLN A 52 7.29 18.19 -47.90
C GLN A 52 6.72 16.75 -47.99
N ASN A 53 6.08 16.25 -46.92
CA ASN A 53 5.53 14.88 -46.86
C ASN A 53 3.99 14.83 -47.00
N GLY A 54 3.32 15.98 -47.15
CA GLY A 54 1.86 16.10 -47.18
C GLY A 54 1.27 16.53 -48.53
N SER A 55 -0.07 16.55 -48.63
CA SER A 55 -0.77 17.17 -49.75
C SER A 55 -0.85 18.69 -49.52
N ASN A 56 0.06 19.46 -50.15
CA ASN A 56 -0.02 20.92 -50.13
C ASN A 56 -1.05 21.37 -51.16
N THR A 57 -2.08 22.08 -50.71
CA THR A 57 -3.12 22.67 -51.58
C THR A 57 -2.91 24.19 -51.68
N GLY A 58 -3.02 24.72 -52.90
CA GLY A 58 -2.73 26.13 -53.14
C GLY A 58 -2.75 26.51 -54.62
N TYR A 59 -2.41 27.76 -54.87
CA TYR A 59 -2.40 28.36 -56.20
C TYR A 59 -0.99 28.80 -56.54
N LYS A 60 -0.40 28.19 -57.57
CA LYS A 60 0.87 28.65 -58.14
C LYS A 60 0.64 29.97 -58.85
N ILE A 61 1.18 31.06 -58.33
CA ILE A 61 0.91 32.42 -58.82
C ILE A 61 2.04 33.00 -59.67
N ALA A 62 3.25 32.44 -59.60
CA ALA A 62 4.39 32.84 -60.40
C ALA A 62 5.35 31.67 -60.64
N VAL A 63 6.00 31.62 -61.80
CA VAL A 63 7.03 30.62 -62.16
C VAL A 63 8.14 31.29 -62.95
N ASP A 64 9.37 31.16 -62.48
CA ASP A 64 10.59 31.49 -63.21
C ASP A 64 11.37 30.21 -63.55
N ARG A 65 11.63 29.97 -64.84
CA ARG A 65 12.31 28.77 -65.34
C ARG A 65 13.85 28.84 -65.26
N ILE A 66 14.39 29.80 -64.52
CA ILE A 66 15.84 30.05 -64.34
C ILE A 66 16.57 30.01 -65.68
N THR A 67 16.46 31.09 -66.45
CA THR A 67 17.12 31.18 -67.76
C THR A 67 18.57 31.65 -67.62
N GLY A 68 19.53 30.84 -68.06
CA GLY A 68 20.97 31.13 -68.02
C GLY A 68 21.78 30.19 -68.94
N PRO A 69 23.12 30.25 -68.93
CA PRO A 69 23.98 29.43 -69.81
C PRO A 69 23.79 27.92 -69.64
N SER A 70 23.41 27.49 -68.44
CA SER A 70 23.09 26.09 -68.13
C SER A 70 21.60 25.76 -68.25
N ASN A 71 20.76 26.72 -68.65
CA ASN A 71 19.31 26.54 -68.78
C ASN A 71 18.66 25.88 -67.54
N GLY A 72 19.01 26.38 -66.36
CA GLY A 72 18.46 25.92 -65.09
C GLY A 72 19.07 24.62 -64.54
N THR A 73 20.10 24.04 -65.14
CA THR A 73 20.81 22.88 -64.56
C THR A 73 22.04 23.31 -63.77
N LEU A 74 22.34 22.57 -62.69
CA LEU A 74 23.54 22.71 -61.87
C LEU A 74 24.30 21.39 -61.85
N GLY A 75 25.61 21.44 -62.05
CA GLY A 75 26.47 20.29 -61.79
C GLY A 75 26.57 19.95 -60.29
N PRO A 76 27.27 18.87 -59.95
CA PRO A 76 27.52 18.48 -58.55
C PRO A 76 28.20 19.60 -57.76
N ASN A 77 27.69 19.95 -56.58
CA ASN A 77 28.19 21.02 -55.71
C ASN A 77 28.28 22.41 -56.38
N GLN A 78 27.44 22.67 -57.38
CA GLN A 78 27.31 24.00 -57.98
C GLN A 78 26.10 24.72 -57.42
N TYR A 79 26.08 26.04 -57.57
CA TYR A 79 25.00 26.90 -57.11
C TYR A 79 24.64 27.96 -58.15
N PHE A 80 23.39 28.40 -58.12
CA PHE A 80 22.98 29.66 -58.70
C PHE A 80 22.94 30.71 -57.59
N SER A 81 23.39 31.93 -57.88
CA SER A 81 23.31 33.05 -56.92
C SER A 81 22.56 34.23 -57.52
N ASN A 82 21.93 35.01 -56.65
CA ASN A 82 21.22 36.25 -56.90
C ASN A 82 20.18 36.13 -58.03
N ILE A 83 19.35 35.09 -57.96
CA ILE A 83 18.28 34.84 -58.92
C ILE A 83 17.20 35.90 -58.71
N THR A 84 17.00 36.78 -59.69
CA THR A 84 15.92 37.75 -59.67
C THR A 84 15.19 37.74 -61.01
N ALA A 85 13.89 37.47 -60.98
CA ALA A 85 13.07 37.41 -62.20
C ALA A 85 11.73 38.09 -61.99
N THR A 86 11.30 38.89 -62.97
CA THR A 86 9.94 39.41 -63.02
C THR A 86 9.14 38.63 -64.05
N VAL A 87 8.18 37.85 -63.57
CA VAL A 87 7.38 36.91 -64.37
C VAL A 87 5.90 37.30 -64.32
N PRO A 88 5.06 36.83 -65.25
CA PRO A 88 3.62 37.08 -65.19
C PRO A 88 2.99 36.50 -63.91
N TYR A 89 1.97 37.18 -63.39
CA TYR A 89 1.08 36.61 -62.38
C TYR A 89 0.07 35.68 -63.08
N ILE A 90 0.17 34.37 -62.84
CA ILE A 90 -0.45 33.35 -63.72
C ILE A 90 -1.73 32.71 -63.19
N ASN A 91 -2.06 32.83 -61.89
CA ASN A 91 -3.30 32.34 -61.31
C ASN A 91 -3.84 33.34 -60.30
N TYR A 92 -5.16 33.53 -60.27
CA TYR A 92 -5.83 34.39 -59.29
C TYR A 92 -6.54 33.48 -58.28
N PRO A 93 -6.05 33.38 -57.03
CA PRO A 93 -6.78 32.64 -56.01
C PRO A 93 -8.17 33.28 -55.79
N PRO A 94 -9.17 32.50 -55.36
CA PRO A 94 -10.40 33.05 -54.84
C PRO A 94 -10.15 33.89 -53.57
N ALA A 95 -11.19 34.57 -53.09
CA ALA A 95 -11.09 35.39 -51.88
C ALA A 95 -10.75 34.51 -50.65
N GLY A 96 -9.81 34.95 -49.83
CA GLY A 96 -9.31 34.22 -48.66
C GLY A 96 -7.92 34.67 -48.21
N MET A 97 -7.46 34.12 -47.09
CA MET A 97 -6.09 34.28 -46.61
C MET A 97 -5.20 33.15 -47.16
N TYR A 98 -4.00 33.49 -47.60
CA TYR A 98 -3.03 32.53 -48.11
C TYR A 98 -1.65 32.74 -47.50
N PHE A 99 -0.98 31.63 -47.20
CA PHE A 99 0.44 31.58 -46.90
C PHE A 99 1.23 31.76 -48.20
N VAL A 100 2.37 32.43 -48.12
CA VAL A 100 3.23 32.64 -49.28
C VAL A 100 4.40 31.67 -49.21
N THR A 101 4.47 30.74 -50.16
CA THR A 101 5.53 29.73 -50.24
C THR A 101 6.35 29.91 -51.50
N MET A 102 7.67 29.96 -51.35
CA MET A 102 8.60 29.86 -52.47
C MET A 102 9.15 28.45 -52.57
N VAL A 103 9.15 27.87 -53.77
CA VAL A 103 9.64 26.51 -54.02
C VAL A 103 10.64 26.49 -55.17
N VAL A 104 11.63 25.61 -55.07
CA VAL A 104 12.49 25.23 -56.19
C VAL A 104 12.10 23.81 -56.59
N ALA A 105 11.78 23.65 -57.88
CA ALA A 105 11.36 22.38 -58.44
C ALA A 105 12.31 21.96 -59.56
N GLU A 106 12.63 20.67 -59.58
CA GLU A 106 13.51 20.01 -60.55
C GLU A 106 12.71 19.17 -61.54
N TYR A 107 13.04 19.28 -62.82
CA TYR A 107 12.47 18.42 -63.86
C TYR A 107 13.02 17.00 -63.79
N THR A 108 12.16 16.02 -63.52
CA THR A 108 12.54 14.60 -63.38
C THR A 108 12.13 13.73 -64.57
N GLY A 109 11.34 14.28 -65.51
CA GLY A 109 11.05 13.70 -66.83
C GLY A 109 10.33 12.34 -66.85
N THR A 110 9.91 11.79 -65.71
CA THR A 110 9.47 10.37 -65.61
C THR A 110 8.07 10.15 -65.01
N SER A 111 7.37 11.19 -64.55
CA SER A 111 6.03 11.03 -63.93
C SER A 111 5.01 12.07 -64.44
N PRO A 112 3.98 11.68 -65.22
CA PRO A 112 3.06 12.65 -65.86
C PRO A 112 2.05 13.36 -64.94
N ASN A 113 2.03 13.13 -63.63
CA ASN A 113 0.92 13.59 -62.77
C ASN A 113 1.31 14.42 -61.53
N ILE A 114 2.50 15.01 -61.50
CA ILE A 114 2.77 16.17 -60.64
C ILE A 114 3.44 17.24 -61.52
N ASP A 115 2.70 18.31 -61.78
CA ASP A 115 3.14 19.57 -62.40
C ASP A 115 4.04 19.47 -63.66
N ASP A 116 3.55 18.78 -64.70
CA ASP A 116 4.22 18.67 -66.01
C ASP A 116 5.65 18.09 -65.93
N GLY A 117 5.93 17.20 -64.98
CA GLY A 117 7.20 16.50 -64.83
C GLY A 117 8.24 17.19 -63.94
N PHE A 118 7.83 18.20 -63.16
CA PHE A 118 8.65 18.84 -62.12
C PHE A 118 8.28 18.34 -60.72
N LEU A 119 9.28 18.03 -59.91
CA LEU A 119 9.12 17.69 -58.50
C LEU A 119 9.79 18.75 -57.63
N VAL A 120 9.15 19.10 -56.51
CA VAL A 120 9.67 20.09 -55.56
C VAL A 120 10.81 19.46 -54.75
N ASP A 121 11.99 20.08 -54.80
CA ASP A 121 13.17 19.66 -54.03
C ASP A 121 13.27 20.42 -52.70
N SER A 122 12.99 21.72 -52.73
CA SER A 122 13.00 22.57 -51.54
C SER A 122 11.89 23.60 -51.58
N ALA A 123 11.37 23.92 -50.40
CA ALA A 123 10.25 24.83 -50.21
C ALA A 123 10.48 25.64 -48.93
N GLN A 124 10.16 26.93 -48.99
CA GLN A 124 10.25 27.87 -47.87
C GLN A 124 8.96 28.68 -47.78
N THR A 125 8.23 28.54 -46.67
CA THR A 125 7.03 29.35 -46.39
C THR A 125 7.46 30.65 -45.70
N MET A 126 7.03 31.80 -46.20
CA MET A 126 7.30 33.11 -45.61
C MET A 126 6.40 33.38 -44.40
N SER A 127 6.85 34.27 -43.51
CA SER A 127 6.08 34.73 -42.35
C SER A 127 4.94 35.69 -42.71
N SER A 128 4.95 36.25 -43.93
CA SER A 128 3.92 37.17 -44.43
C SER A 128 2.75 36.45 -45.08
N PHE A 129 1.55 37.03 -44.93
CA PHE A 129 0.31 36.51 -45.50
C PHE A 129 -0.24 37.43 -46.58
N ILE A 130 -0.97 36.84 -47.52
CA ILE A 130 -1.72 37.60 -48.53
C ILE A 130 -3.21 37.36 -48.32
N PHE A 131 -3.94 38.46 -48.15
CA PHE A 131 -5.40 38.45 -48.20
C PHE A 131 -5.85 38.78 -49.61
N VAL A 132 -6.71 37.91 -50.16
CA VAL A 132 -7.40 38.11 -51.43
C VAL A 132 -8.83 38.52 -51.10
N ALA A 133 -9.26 39.71 -51.50
CA ALA A 133 -10.64 40.16 -51.34
C ALA A 133 -11.57 39.55 -52.41
N SER A 134 -12.89 39.71 -52.24
CA SER A 134 -13.91 39.24 -53.19
C SER A 134 -13.80 39.85 -54.58
N ASP A 135 -13.22 41.04 -54.69
CA ASP A 135 -12.89 41.71 -55.96
C ASP A 135 -11.52 41.27 -56.53
N GLY A 136 -10.86 40.31 -55.86
CA GLY A 136 -9.55 39.78 -56.18
C GLY A 136 -8.39 40.61 -55.66
N SER A 137 -8.59 41.79 -55.07
CA SER A 137 -7.49 42.65 -54.60
C SER A 137 -6.63 41.95 -53.54
N LEU A 138 -5.31 42.15 -53.62
CA LEU A 138 -4.33 41.54 -52.71
C LEU A 138 -3.87 42.57 -51.69
N THR A 139 -3.98 42.24 -50.41
CA THR A 139 -3.35 43.00 -49.34
C THR A 139 -2.27 42.14 -48.71
N GLN A 140 -1.01 42.56 -48.88
CA GLN A 140 0.12 41.96 -48.18
C GLN A 140 0.08 42.47 -46.74
N SER A 141 -0.21 41.58 -45.80
CA SER A 141 -0.11 41.92 -44.39
C SER A 141 1.34 41.78 -43.94
N SER A 142 1.90 42.86 -43.38
CA SER A 142 3.17 42.79 -42.64
C SER A 142 3.01 42.13 -41.27
N ASN A 143 1.77 41.90 -40.83
CA ASN A 143 1.45 41.30 -39.55
C ASN A 143 1.27 39.79 -39.72
N GLN A 144 1.74 39.04 -38.71
CA GLN A 144 1.49 37.60 -38.55
C GLN A 144 -0.01 37.33 -38.64
N ALA A 145 -0.43 36.15 -39.14
CA ALA A 145 -1.84 35.76 -39.14
C ALA A 145 -2.44 35.90 -37.72
N PRO A 146 -3.74 36.24 -37.59
CA PRO A 146 -4.37 36.28 -36.28
C PRO A 146 -4.24 34.91 -35.63
N GLN A 147 -3.77 34.90 -34.39
CA GLN A 147 -3.63 33.70 -33.59
C GLN A 147 -4.88 33.52 -32.74
N ILE A 148 -5.47 32.35 -32.80
CA ILE A 148 -6.56 31.92 -31.91
C ILE A 148 -5.90 31.38 -30.64
N SER A 149 -6.25 31.96 -29.50
CA SER A 149 -5.91 31.44 -28.18
C SER A 149 -7.18 31.12 -27.39
N VAL A 150 -7.05 30.18 -26.47
CA VAL A 150 -8.09 29.80 -25.52
C VAL A 150 -7.40 29.51 -24.19
N GLU A 151 -8.04 29.91 -23.09
CA GLU A 151 -7.55 29.62 -21.74
C GLU A 151 -8.32 28.44 -21.16
N SER A 152 -7.64 27.61 -20.36
CA SER A 152 -8.29 26.58 -19.55
C SER A 152 -9.32 27.19 -18.61
N ASN A 153 -10.41 26.47 -18.37
CA ASN A 153 -11.49 26.94 -17.51
C ASN A 153 -12.01 25.82 -16.62
N SER A 154 -12.66 26.18 -15.52
CA SER A 154 -13.20 25.21 -14.56
C SER A 154 -14.63 25.51 -14.14
N ILE A 155 -15.36 24.47 -13.73
CA ILE A 155 -16.72 24.57 -13.18
C ILE A 155 -16.98 23.43 -12.19
N SER A 156 -17.84 23.67 -11.18
CA SER A 156 -18.38 22.60 -10.33
C SER A 156 -19.54 21.89 -11.01
N GLU A 157 -19.50 20.56 -11.04
CA GLU A 157 -20.47 19.74 -11.76
C GLU A 157 -21.89 19.85 -11.17
N GLY A 158 -22.02 19.86 -9.85
CA GLY A 158 -23.28 19.79 -9.10
C GLY A 158 -23.97 18.43 -9.16
N ASP A 159 -24.97 18.26 -8.31
CA ASP A 159 -25.56 16.96 -7.99
C ASP A 159 -26.35 16.26 -9.13
N ALA A 160 -26.79 17.01 -10.15
CA ALA A 160 -27.63 16.49 -11.23
C ALA A 160 -27.73 17.43 -12.45
N GLY A 161 -28.12 16.85 -13.60
CA GLY A 161 -28.44 17.58 -14.82
C GLY A 161 -27.19 18.00 -15.58
N THR A 162 -27.27 19.09 -16.37
CA THR A 162 -26.11 19.61 -17.09
C THR A 162 -25.90 21.11 -16.87
N LYS A 163 -24.63 21.52 -16.76
CA LYS A 163 -24.18 22.93 -16.71
C LYS A 163 -23.19 23.19 -17.85
N ASN A 164 -23.16 24.40 -18.39
CA ASN A 164 -22.26 24.73 -19.49
C ASN A 164 -20.94 25.31 -18.97
N LEU A 165 -19.83 24.61 -19.19
CA LEU A 165 -18.49 25.19 -19.10
C LEU A 165 -18.22 26.00 -20.37
N VAL A 166 -18.04 27.32 -20.23
CA VAL A 166 -17.87 28.22 -21.37
C VAL A 166 -16.40 28.57 -21.56
N PHE A 167 -15.87 28.27 -22.74
CA PHE A 167 -14.54 28.69 -23.15
C PHE A 167 -14.62 29.93 -24.03
N ASN A 168 -13.83 30.94 -23.69
CA ASN A 168 -13.71 32.16 -24.48
C ASN A 168 -12.46 32.06 -25.36
N LEU A 169 -12.66 31.99 -26.67
CA LEU A 169 -11.58 32.03 -27.63
C LEU A 169 -11.31 33.48 -28.03
N THR A 170 -10.04 33.85 -28.17
CA THR A 170 -9.63 35.21 -28.53
C THR A 170 -8.71 35.22 -29.74
N LEU A 171 -8.77 36.30 -30.53
CA LEU A 171 -7.84 36.58 -31.62
C LEU A 171 -6.79 37.59 -31.17
N SER A 172 -5.53 37.37 -31.53
CA SER A 172 -4.43 38.31 -31.27
C SER A 172 -4.67 39.71 -31.89
N HIS A 173 -5.49 39.79 -32.93
CA HIS A 173 -6.02 41.03 -33.50
C HIS A 173 -7.26 40.77 -34.38
N ILE A 174 -8.08 41.79 -34.60
CA ILE A 174 -9.27 41.71 -35.47
C ILE A 174 -8.88 41.55 -36.95
N THR A 175 -9.75 40.90 -37.73
CA THR A 175 -9.60 40.70 -39.18
C THR A 175 -10.90 41.03 -39.92
N PRO A 176 -10.84 41.53 -41.17
CA PRO A 176 -12.02 41.84 -41.97
C PRO A 176 -12.73 40.61 -42.56
N TYR A 177 -12.26 39.40 -42.27
CA TYR A 177 -12.86 38.14 -42.72
C TYR A 177 -13.37 37.34 -41.53
N ASP A 178 -14.39 36.50 -41.76
CA ASP A 178 -14.76 35.47 -40.78
C ASP A 178 -13.54 34.54 -40.55
N VAL A 179 -13.22 34.30 -39.29
CA VAL A 179 -12.24 33.30 -38.85
C VAL A 179 -13.00 32.14 -38.26
N SER A 180 -12.65 30.92 -38.63
CA SER A 180 -13.26 29.74 -38.04
C SER A 180 -12.22 28.73 -37.58
N VAL A 181 -12.59 27.96 -36.57
CA VAL A 181 -11.77 26.87 -36.05
C VAL A 181 -12.68 25.72 -35.64
N GLN A 182 -12.25 24.49 -35.90
CA GLN A 182 -12.92 23.31 -35.37
C GLN A 182 -12.54 23.15 -33.90
N VAL A 183 -13.55 22.97 -33.06
CA VAL A 183 -13.39 22.69 -31.63
C VAL A 183 -13.91 21.30 -31.34
N ASP A 184 -13.02 20.48 -30.82
CA ASP A 184 -13.29 19.11 -30.39
C ASP A 184 -12.96 18.95 -28.90
N THR A 185 -13.66 18.06 -28.21
CA THR A 185 -13.30 17.62 -26.86
C THR A 185 -12.63 16.26 -26.90
N GLY A 186 -11.49 16.11 -26.20
CA GLY A 186 -10.81 14.83 -25.97
C GLY A 186 -10.89 14.46 -24.50
N GLY A 187 -11.15 13.19 -24.17
CA GLY A 187 -11.11 12.73 -22.78
C GLY A 187 -9.67 12.66 -22.26
N GLU A 188 -9.47 13.09 -21.02
CA GLU A 188 -8.24 12.84 -20.25
C GLU A 188 -8.61 11.98 -19.04
N THR A 189 -8.79 12.56 -17.85
CA THR A 189 -9.39 11.85 -16.69
C THR A 189 -10.92 11.85 -16.75
N ALA A 190 -11.52 12.79 -17.49
CA ALA A 190 -12.95 12.88 -17.70
C ALA A 190 -13.43 11.98 -18.86
N VAL A 191 -14.51 11.26 -18.62
CA VAL A 191 -15.15 10.32 -19.54
C VAL A 191 -16.36 10.96 -20.22
N ALA A 192 -16.31 11.01 -21.55
CA ALA A 192 -17.43 11.48 -22.37
C ALA A 192 -18.70 10.65 -22.16
N GLY A 193 -19.82 11.33 -21.94
CA GLY A 193 -21.13 10.73 -21.65
C GLY A 193 -21.35 10.42 -20.17
N VAL A 194 -20.31 10.50 -19.34
CA VAL A 194 -20.38 10.39 -17.87
C VAL A 194 -20.19 11.76 -17.25
N ASP A 195 -19.08 12.44 -17.54
CA ASP A 195 -18.71 13.71 -16.90
C ASP A 195 -19.03 14.93 -17.79
N TYR A 196 -19.00 14.75 -19.11
CA TYR A 196 -19.29 15.80 -20.07
C TYR A 196 -19.87 15.26 -21.37
N GLN A 197 -20.52 16.10 -22.16
CA GLN A 197 -20.99 15.76 -23.51
C GLN A 197 -19.96 16.15 -24.57
N LEU A 198 -19.66 15.23 -25.48
CA LEU A 198 -18.73 15.49 -26.60
C LEU A 198 -19.16 16.71 -27.39
N VAL A 199 -18.21 17.61 -27.61
CA VAL A 199 -18.36 18.75 -28.51
C VAL A 199 -17.52 18.48 -29.75
N HIS A 200 -18.16 18.61 -30.92
CA HIS A 200 -17.53 18.61 -32.24
C HIS A 200 -18.22 19.69 -33.06
N GLN A 201 -17.69 20.92 -33.03
CA GLN A 201 -18.32 22.05 -33.71
C GLN A 201 -17.33 23.07 -34.26
N THR A 202 -17.70 23.71 -35.36
CA THR A 202 -16.95 24.86 -35.89
C THR A 202 -17.37 26.14 -35.17
N VAL A 203 -16.42 26.81 -34.51
CA VAL A 203 -16.59 28.13 -33.90
C VAL A 203 -16.17 29.19 -34.90
N THR A 204 -16.98 30.25 -35.05
CA THR A 204 -16.71 31.34 -36.00
C THR A 204 -16.63 32.69 -35.29
N PHE A 205 -15.49 33.36 -35.44
CA PHE A 205 -15.35 34.80 -35.18
C PHE A 205 -15.89 35.55 -36.38
N LYS A 206 -16.86 36.44 -36.16
CA LYS A 206 -17.41 37.26 -37.24
C LYS A 206 -16.40 38.32 -37.64
N ALA A 207 -16.37 38.67 -38.92
CA ALA A 207 -15.53 39.76 -39.42
C ALA A 207 -15.62 41.01 -38.53
N GLY A 208 -14.48 41.51 -38.07
CA GLY A 208 -14.37 42.66 -37.16
C GLY A 208 -14.52 42.35 -35.66
N THR A 209 -14.73 41.10 -35.24
CA THR A 209 -14.69 40.70 -33.82
C THR A 209 -13.36 40.04 -33.45
N SER A 210 -13.03 40.05 -32.16
CA SER A 210 -11.82 39.40 -31.62
C SER A 210 -12.12 38.28 -30.63
N THR A 211 -13.39 38.00 -30.34
CA THR A 211 -13.80 36.98 -29.38
C THR A 211 -14.91 36.10 -29.94
N ALA A 212 -14.89 34.83 -29.58
CA ALA A 212 -15.96 33.86 -29.80
C ALA A 212 -16.00 32.91 -28.59
N SER A 213 -17.06 32.11 -28.45
CA SER A 213 -17.17 31.17 -27.34
C SER A 213 -17.72 29.82 -27.78
N VAL A 214 -17.36 28.79 -27.03
CA VAL A 214 -17.90 27.44 -27.12
C VAL A 214 -18.31 26.98 -25.74
N SER A 215 -19.39 26.21 -25.65
CA SER A 215 -19.88 25.67 -24.39
C SER A 215 -19.81 24.15 -24.43
N VAL A 216 -19.22 23.57 -23.40
CA VAL A 216 -19.19 22.13 -23.18
C VAL A 216 -20.17 21.81 -22.05
N PRO A 217 -21.22 21.01 -22.28
CA PRO A 217 -22.12 20.57 -21.22
C PRO A 217 -21.41 19.58 -20.29
N ILE A 218 -21.30 19.96 -19.03
CA ILE A 218 -20.81 19.13 -17.91
C ILE A 218 -22.01 18.45 -17.27
N ILE A 219 -21.89 17.16 -17.02
CA ILE A 219 -22.92 16.30 -16.43
C ILE A 219 -22.64 16.26 -14.93
N GLY A 220 -23.66 16.57 -14.13
CA GLY A 220 -23.55 16.55 -12.68
C GLY A 220 -23.95 15.20 -12.07
N ASN A 221 -23.22 14.77 -11.05
CA ASN A 221 -23.50 13.54 -10.31
C ASN A 221 -23.32 13.71 -8.78
N THR A 222 -23.53 12.64 -8.00
CA THR A 222 -23.45 12.68 -6.51
C THR A 222 -22.37 11.75 -5.96
N SER A 223 -21.42 11.35 -6.79
CA SER A 223 -20.38 10.39 -6.47
C SER A 223 -19.11 11.17 -6.18
N PHE A 224 -18.64 11.10 -4.94
CA PHE A 224 -17.36 11.70 -4.58
C PHE A 224 -16.21 11.11 -5.40
N GLU A 225 -15.52 11.97 -6.14
CA GLU A 225 -14.41 11.61 -7.02
C GLU A 225 -13.34 12.73 -7.10
N PRO A 226 -12.12 12.43 -7.59
CA PRO A 226 -11.15 13.49 -7.91
C PRO A 226 -11.68 14.40 -9.03
N ASN A 227 -11.16 15.62 -9.09
CA ASN A 227 -11.43 16.54 -10.19
C ASN A 227 -11.12 15.87 -11.54
N ARG A 228 -12.07 16.00 -12.47
CA ARG A 228 -11.95 15.44 -13.82
C ARG A 228 -11.49 16.50 -14.82
N VAL A 229 -10.73 16.08 -15.82
CA VAL A 229 -10.14 16.97 -16.83
C VAL A 229 -10.40 16.39 -18.22
N PHE A 230 -10.73 17.27 -19.17
CA PHE A 230 -10.79 16.94 -20.60
C PHE A 230 -10.06 18.00 -21.42
N ASP A 231 -9.58 17.63 -22.61
CA ASP A 231 -8.97 18.54 -23.56
C ASP A 231 -10.02 19.29 -24.38
N LEU A 232 -9.75 20.57 -24.62
CA LEU A 232 -10.37 21.38 -25.65
C LEU A 232 -9.39 21.55 -26.81
N ILE A 233 -9.58 20.77 -27.87
CA ILE A 233 -8.68 20.67 -29.01
C ILE A 233 -9.14 21.60 -30.12
N LEU A 234 -8.26 22.53 -30.51
CA LEU A 234 -8.48 23.40 -31.65
C LEU A 234 -7.83 22.77 -32.89
N SER A 235 -8.57 22.69 -34.00
CA SER A 235 -8.05 22.14 -35.26
C SER A 235 -8.61 22.87 -36.49
N HIS A 236 -8.00 22.61 -37.65
CA HIS A 236 -8.46 23.11 -38.96
C HIS A 236 -8.80 24.63 -39.00
N PRO A 237 -7.90 25.54 -38.55
CA PRO A 237 -8.21 26.96 -38.54
C PRO A 237 -8.30 27.51 -39.97
N VAL A 238 -9.23 28.43 -40.20
CA VAL A 238 -9.43 29.16 -41.46
C VAL A 238 -9.19 30.64 -41.19
N ASN A 239 -8.37 31.28 -42.03
CA ASN A 239 -7.97 32.70 -41.90
C ASN A 239 -7.24 33.05 -40.58
N ALA A 240 -6.70 32.06 -39.87
CA ALA A 240 -5.95 32.22 -38.62
C ALA A 240 -4.99 31.05 -38.40
N THR A 241 -4.12 31.16 -37.39
CA THR A 241 -3.35 30.05 -36.83
C THR A 241 -3.77 29.79 -35.38
N ILE A 242 -3.47 28.62 -34.83
CA ILE A 242 -3.74 28.29 -33.42
C ILE A 242 -2.49 28.60 -32.60
N SER A 243 -2.67 29.19 -31.42
CA SER A 243 -1.62 29.34 -30.41
C SER A 243 -1.52 28.05 -29.60
N ASP A 244 -2.58 27.74 -28.86
CA ASP A 244 -2.59 26.67 -27.85
C ASP A 244 -3.98 26.02 -27.75
N ASN A 245 -4.02 24.81 -27.19
CA ASN A 245 -5.24 24.16 -26.71
C ASN A 245 -5.51 24.56 -25.25
N ALA A 246 -6.64 24.14 -24.70
CA ALA A 246 -7.01 24.39 -23.31
C ALA A 246 -7.55 23.13 -22.64
N TRP A 247 -7.66 23.15 -21.31
CA TRP A 247 -8.31 22.11 -20.52
C TRP A 247 -9.63 22.59 -19.93
N GLY A 248 -10.61 21.69 -19.88
CA GLY A 248 -11.79 21.82 -19.05
C GLY A 248 -11.64 21.04 -17.76
N ILE A 249 -11.69 21.73 -16.63
CA ILE A 249 -11.59 21.14 -15.29
C ILE A 249 -12.98 21.09 -14.67
N ILE A 250 -13.44 19.88 -14.37
CA ILE A 250 -14.68 19.59 -13.68
C ILE A 250 -14.32 19.37 -12.21
N LYS A 251 -14.83 20.25 -11.36
CA LYS A 251 -14.63 20.18 -9.92
C LYS A 251 -15.73 19.36 -9.29
N ASP A 252 -15.34 18.32 -8.57
CA ASP A 252 -16.23 17.58 -7.68
C ASP A 252 -16.69 18.54 -6.56
N ASP A 253 -17.99 18.62 -6.34
CA ASP A 253 -18.61 19.36 -5.22
C ASP A 253 -19.32 18.43 -4.22
N ASP A 254 -19.04 17.14 -4.32
CA ASP A 254 -19.56 16.10 -3.44
C ASP A 254 -18.68 15.95 -2.18
N THR A 255 -19.22 15.25 -1.17
CA THR A 255 -18.51 15.06 0.10
C THR A 255 -18.65 13.65 0.63
N LEU A 256 -17.61 13.17 1.31
CA LEU A 256 -17.65 11.93 2.09
C LEU A 256 -18.18 12.21 3.51
N PRO A 257 -19.34 11.66 3.90
CA PRO A 257 -19.90 11.89 5.22
C PRO A 257 -18.95 11.46 6.34
N GLY A 258 -18.67 12.38 7.28
CA GLY A 258 -17.82 12.09 8.45
C GLY A 258 -16.31 12.09 8.18
N VAL A 259 -15.88 12.35 6.95
CA VAL A 259 -14.46 12.40 6.58
C VAL A 259 -14.01 13.86 6.40
N THR A 260 -12.94 14.25 7.09
CA THR A 260 -12.33 15.58 6.90
C THR A 260 -11.24 15.47 5.84
N LEU A 261 -11.50 15.98 4.65
CA LEU A 261 -10.56 15.97 3.53
C LEU A 261 -9.44 17.02 3.71
N PRO A 262 -8.24 16.79 3.14
CA PRO A 262 -7.18 17.80 3.07
C PRO A 262 -7.64 19.07 2.33
N GLN A 263 -7.01 20.20 2.62
CA GLN A 263 -7.23 21.46 1.88
C GLN A 263 -6.06 21.82 0.96
N ASP A 264 -5.05 20.95 0.90
CA ASP A 264 -3.90 21.01 0.02
C ASP A 264 -4.37 21.13 -1.43
N SER A 265 -3.83 22.10 -2.17
CA SER A 265 -4.35 22.51 -3.48
C SER A 265 -4.21 21.43 -4.56
N GLY A 266 -3.26 20.52 -4.39
CA GLY A 266 -2.99 19.38 -5.26
C GLY A 266 -3.93 18.20 -5.03
N PHE A 267 -4.42 18.01 -3.80
CA PHE A 267 -5.24 16.85 -3.42
C PHE A 267 -6.39 16.54 -4.39
N PRO A 268 -7.19 17.52 -4.86
CA PRO A 268 -8.27 17.23 -5.82
C PRO A 268 -7.81 16.64 -7.17
N PHE A 269 -6.52 16.69 -7.49
CA PHE A 269 -5.93 16.13 -8.71
C PHE A 269 -5.10 14.86 -8.45
N GLU A 270 -4.88 14.50 -7.18
CA GLU A 270 -4.15 13.30 -6.77
C GLU A 270 -5.06 12.07 -6.78
N TRP A 271 -5.59 11.76 -7.97
CA TRP A 271 -6.54 10.67 -8.20
C TRP A 271 -6.10 9.33 -7.61
N TYR A 272 -4.80 9.08 -7.57
CA TYR A 272 -4.21 7.86 -7.05
C TYR A 272 -4.53 7.62 -5.57
N LEU A 273 -4.73 8.68 -4.78
CA LEU A 273 -5.12 8.59 -3.37
C LEU A 273 -6.55 8.07 -3.23
N HIS A 274 -7.46 8.54 -4.10
CA HIS A 274 -8.85 8.10 -4.15
C HIS A 274 -9.00 6.65 -4.60
N THR A 275 -8.26 6.24 -5.64
CA THR A 275 -8.35 4.87 -6.17
C THR A 275 -7.93 3.84 -5.13
N ILE A 276 -6.92 4.13 -4.31
CA ILE A 276 -6.49 3.25 -3.22
C ILE A 276 -7.26 3.48 -1.91
N ARG A 277 -8.18 4.46 -1.87
CA ARG A 277 -8.97 4.85 -0.69
C ARG A 277 -8.14 5.34 0.50
N ALA A 278 -7.06 6.07 0.23
CA ALA A 278 -6.16 6.62 1.26
C ALA A 278 -6.90 7.61 2.18
N GLU A 279 -7.79 8.43 1.62
CA GLU A 279 -8.57 9.42 2.35
C GLU A 279 -9.48 8.82 3.43
N LEU A 280 -9.91 7.57 3.22
CA LEU A 280 -10.65 6.80 4.20
C LEU A 280 -9.72 6.14 5.23
N ALA A 281 -8.55 5.67 4.79
CA ALA A 281 -7.54 5.08 5.67
C ALA A 281 -6.99 6.10 6.69
N TRP A 282 -6.95 7.39 6.33
CA TRP A 282 -6.49 8.48 7.21
C TRP A 282 -7.34 8.72 8.46
N GLN A 283 -8.54 8.13 8.54
CA GLN A 283 -9.31 8.08 9.79
C GLN A 283 -8.68 7.13 10.83
N LEU A 284 -7.83 6.21 10.40
CA LEU A 284 -7.24 5.16 11.21
C LEU A 284 -5.73 5.34 11.40
N ALA A 285 -5.01 5.79 10.38
CA ALA A 285 -3.56 5.98 10.40
C ALA A 285 -3.10 7.01 9.36
N THR A 286 -1.99 7.69 9.65
CA THR A 286 -1.38 8.72 8.80
C THR A 286 0.09 8.42 8.45
N GLY A 287 0.63 7.31 8.95
CA GLY A 287 2.03 6.90 8.85
C GLY A 287 2.88 7.28 10.06
N ALA A 288 2.26 7.84 11.10
CA ALA A 288 2.96 8.45 12.22
C ALA A 288 3.85 7.43 12.95
N GLY A 289 5.11 7.83 13.20
CA GLY A 289 6.09 7.00 13.90
C GLY A 289 6.81 5.96 13.04
N VAL A 290 6.43 5.79 11.77
CA VAL A 290 7.07 4.87 10.83
C VAL A 290 8.19 5.57 10.05
N LYS A 291 9.35 4.92 9.92
CA LYS A 291 10.48 5.44 9.12
C LYS A 291 10.53 4.79 7.75
N VAL A 292 10.35 5.60 6.71
CA VAL A 292 10.40 5.16 5.31
C VAL A 292 11.68 5.66 4.64
N GLY A 293 12.55 4.74 4.27
CA GLY A 293 13.76 5.00 3.49
C GLY A 293 13.46 5.15 2.01
N VAL A 294 14.02 6.18 1.37
CA VAL A 294 13.98 6.34 -0.09
C VAL A 294 15.41 6.17 -0.62
N PHE A 295 15.68 5.03 -1.25
CA PHE A 295 16.97 4.77 -1.90
C PHE A 295 16.93 5.20 -3.37
N ASP A 296 17.35 6.45 -3.61
CA ASP A 296 17.18 7.14 -4.89
C ASP A 296 18.17 8.33 -5.02
N GLN A 297 17.92 9.26 -5.94
CA GLN A 297 18.70 10.46 -6.27
C GLN A 297 18.67 11.55 -5.19
N GLY A 298 18.25 11.23 -3.97
CA GLY A 298 18.16 12.17 -2.86
C GLY A 298 16.80 12.87 -2.78
N ILE A 299 16.50 13.42 -1.60
CA ILE A 299 15.26 14.17 -1.33
C ILE A 299 15.59 15.65 -1.11
N ASP A 300 14.92 16.53 -1.85
CA ASP A 300 15.03 17.97 -1.64
C ASP A 300 14.36 18.41 -0.34
N SER A 301 15.22 18.64 0.64
CA SER A 301 14.87 19.10 1.97
C SER A 301 14.21 20.47 2.04
N THR A 302 14.36 21.27 0.97
CA THR A 302 13.87 22.64 0.92
C THR A 302 12.48 22.74 0.34
N ASN A 303 11.96 21.64 -0.24
CA ASN A 303 10.57 21.57 -0.64
C ASN A 303 9.69 21.76 0.62
N PRO A 304 8.79 22.75 0.65
CA PRO A 304 7.99 23.08 1.83
C PRO A 304 7.17 21.89 2.32
N ASP A 305 6.67 21.09 1.38
CA ASP A 305 5.79 19.96 1.59
C ASP A 305 6.52 18.71 2.15
N LEU A 306 7.83 18.61 1.91
CA LEU A 306 8.66 17.52 2.44
C LEU A 306 9.42 17.91 3.71
N SER A 307 9.62 19.21 3.95
CA SER A 307 10.53 19.72 4.99
C SER A 307 10.16 19.28 6.42
N LYS A 308 8.88 18.98 6.67
CA LYS A 308 8.38 18.49 7.97
C LYS A 308 8.68 17.01 8.21
N ASN A 309 8.67 16.22 7.15
CA ASN A 309 8.69 14.77 7.23
C ASN A 309 10.08 14.17 6.99
N VAL A 310 10.98 14.90 6.30
CA VAL A 310 12.35 14.41 6.06
C VAL A 310 13.25 14.58 7.29
N ASN A 311 13.87 13.48 7.73
CA ASN A 311 14.86 13.47 8.80
C ASN A 311 16.31 13.51 8.27
N PHE A 312 16.88 14.71 8.21
CA PHE A 312 18.25 14.94 7.72
C PHE A 312 19.35 14.28 8.55
N GLY A 313 19.13 14.10 9.86
CA GLY A 313 20.10 13.43 10.73
C GLY A 313 20.29 11.95 10.34
N LEU A 314 19.26 11.36 9.74
CA LEU A 314 19.27 9.98 9.26
C LEU A 314 19.63 9.85 7.77
N GLY A 315 19.69 10.93 7.01
CA GLY A 315 20.04 10.86 5.59
C GLY A 315 21.47 10.36 5.35
N ARG A 316 21.69 9.56 4.29
CA ARG A 316 22.99 8.94 3.97
C ARG A 316 23.37 9.02 2.50
N ASN A 317 24.66 9.03 2.21
CA ASN A 317 25.19 8.68 0.88
C ASN A 317 25.41 7.16 0.82
N ALA A 318 24.79 6.49 -0.15
CA ALA A 318 24.85 5.03 -0.27
C ALA A 318 26.28 4.51 -0.55
N PHE A 319 27.16 5.32 -1.14
CA PHE A 319 28.50 4.86 -1.51
C PHE A 319 29.38 4.55 -0.31
N ASP A 320 29.34 5.39 0.73
CA ASP A 320 30.23 5.32 1.89
C ASP A 320 29.52 5.40 3.25
N LEU A 321 28.19 5.51 3.25
CA LEU A 321 27.34 5.67 4.44
C LEU A 321 27.66 6.91 5.28
N SER A 322 28.30 7.92 4.69
CA SER A 322 28.41 9.25 5.31
C SER A 322 27.05 9.93 5.40
N THR A 323 26.88 10.85 6.37
CA THR A 323 25.68 11.68 6.47
C THR A 323 25.48 12.47 5.17
N GLY A 324 24.27 12.43 4.60
CA GLY A 324 23.95 12.99 3.30
C GLY A 324 22.46 12.84 2.99
N GLY A 325 22.11 12.59 1.72
CA GLY A 325 20.71 12.34 1.31
C GLY A 325 20.07 13.48 0.52
N SER A 326 20.69 14.65 0.46
CA SER A 326 20.23 15.70 -0.47
C SER A 326 20.65 15.37 -1.91
N PRO A 327 19.86 15.79 -2.91
CA PRO A 327 20.25 15.73 -4.31
C PRO A 327 21.58 16.44 -4.58
N VAL A 328 22.40 15.91 -5.49
CA VAL A 328 23.74 16.46 -5.77
C VAL A 328 23.79 17.12 -7.14
N LEU A 329 23.19 16.51 -8.16
CA LEU A 329 23.11 17.04 -9.51
C LEU A 329 21.84 17.87 -9.71
N SER A 330 21.85 18.74 -10.71
CA SER A 330 20.66 19.51 -11.11
C SER A 330 19.56 18.64 -11.73
N THR A 331 19.89 17.40 -12.10
CA THR A 331 18.96 16.41 -12.68
C THR A 331 18.44 15.41 -11.65
N ASP A 332 18.93 15.49 -10.40
CA ASP A 332 18.54 14.59 -9.32
C ASP A 332 17.20 15.04 -8.73
N SER A 333 16.11 14.72 -9.42
CA SER A 333 14.73 15.08 -9.00
C SER A 333 13.90 13.86 -8.60
N HIS A 334 14.25 12.68 -9.10
CA HIS A 334 13.42 11.47 -8.97
C HIS A 334 13.13 11.09 -7.51
N GLY A 335 14.14 11.12 -6.65
CA GLY A 335 13.95 10.81 -5.23
C GLY A 335 13.05 11.81 -4.48
N THR A 336 12.95 13.05 -4.96
CA THR A 336 12.01 14.05 -4.41
C THR A 336 10.59 13.73 -4.86
N TRP A 337 10.39 13.37 -6.14
CA TRP A 337 9.11 12.94 -6.67
C TRP A 337 8.57 11.69 -5.96
N VAL A 338 9.44 10.70 -5.72
CA VAL A 338 9.10 9.48 -4.97
C VAL A 338 8.73 9.82 -3.52
N ALA A 339 9.45 10.73 -2.88
CA ALA A 339 9.19 11.14 -1.50
C ALA A 339 7.82 11.82 -1.32
N GLY A 340 7.39 12.66 -2.28
CA GLY A 340 6.08 13.32 -2.24
C GLY A 340 4.92 12.33 -2.22
N VAL A 341 4.97 11.30 -3.08
CA VAL A 341 3.94 10.24 -3.11
C VAL A 341 3.84 9.50 -1.77
N ILE A 342 4.97 9.30 -1.08
CA ILE A 342 4.98 8.62 0.22
C ILE A 342 4.43 9.54 1.31
N ALA A 343 5.01 10.74 1.45
CA ALA A 343 4.82 11.58 2.64
C ALA A 343 5.04 13.09 2.39
N ALA A 344 4.50 13.64 1.29
CA ALA A 344 4.14 15.06 1.27
C ALA A 344 3.20 15.36 2.44
N ALA A 345 3.39 16.50 3.10
CA ALA A 345 2.76 16.83 4.36
C ALA A 345 1.36 17.38 4.14
N ARG A 346 0.40 16.95 4.97
CA ARG A 346 -0.91 17.60 5.03
C ARG A 346 -0.79 18.96 5.72
N ASP A 347 -0.73 20.06 4.97
CA ASP A 347 -0.53 21.38 5.54
C ASP A 347 -1.24 22.57 4.87
N ASP A 348 -2.29 22.25 4.12
CA ASP A 348 -3.13 23.16 3.37
C ASP A 348 -2.40 23.82 2.18
N GLN A 349 -1.29 23.23 1.70
CA GLN A 349 -0.50 23.71 0.57
C GLN A 349 0.09 22.54 -0.23
N GLY A 350 0.20 22.69 -1.55
CA GLY A 350 0.90 21.69 -2.37
C GLY A 350 0.13 20.38 -2.49
N GLU A 351 0.87 19.26 -2.43
CA GLU A 351 0.42 17.89 -2.61
C GLU A 351 0.21 17.19 -1.25
N ILE A 352 -0.21 15.93 -1.24
CA ILE A 352 -0.26 15.14 0.00
C ILE A 352 0.15 13.69 -0.26
N GLY A 353 1.02 13.17 0.61
CA GLY A 353 1.49 11.79 0.52
C GLY A 353 0.48 10.79 1.09
N VAL A 354 0.57 9.54 0.63
CA VAL A 354 -0.25 8.42 1.15
C VAL A 354 -0.13 8.29 2.67
N ALA A 355 1.07 8.50 3.21
CA ALA A 355 1.40 8.44 4.63
C ALA A 355 2.04 9.77 5.07
N TYR A 356 1.24 10.84 5.03
CA TYR A 356 1.67 12.22 5.21
C TYR A 356 2.30 12.57 6.58
N ASP A 357 2.28 11.68 7.58
CA ASP A 357 3.01 11.85 8.85
C ASP A 357 4.18 10.86 9.02
N ALA A 358 4.48 10.06 7.99
CA ALA A 358 5.64 9.17 8.01
C ALA A 358 6.96 9.95 7.96
N GLN A 359 7.98 9.44 8.65
CA GLN A 359 9.31 10.03 8.65
C GLN A 359 10.14 9.52 7.46
N LEU A 360 10.46 10.43 6.53
CA LEU A 360 11.29 10.12 5.37
C LEU A 360 12.78 10.13 5.71
N VAL A 361 13.50 9.12 5.21
CA VAL A 361 14.96 9.01 5.32
C VAL A 361 15.57 8.84 3.94
N SER A 362 16.34 9.82 3.47
CA SER A 362 16.96 9.74 2.16
C SER A 362 18.27 8.94 2.17
N ILE A 363 18.39 7.97 1.26
CA ILE A 363 19.62 7.22 0.99
C ILE A 363 20.03 7.56 -0.45
N TYR A 364 20.94 8.53 -0.60
CA TYR A 364 21.34 9.06 -1.90
C TYR A 364 22.21 8.08 -2.70
N THR A 365 21.85 7.86 -3.96
CA THR A 365 22.68 7.29 -5.03
C THR A 365 22.53 8.15 -6.28
N SER A 366 23.55 8.18 -7.14
CA SER A 366 23.41 8.80 -8.47
C SER A 366 22.47 8.02 -9.41
N SER A 367 22.06 6.81 -9.03
CA SER A 367 21.31 5.86 -9.87
C SER A 367 21.99 5.53 -11.21
N SER A 368 23.29 5.82 -11.33
CA SER A 368 24.09 5.51 -12.50
C SER A 368 24.58 4.07 -12.44
N ILE A 369 23.98 3.20 -13.26
CA ILE A 369 24.34 1.78 -13.37
C ILE A 369 25.83 1.64 -13.68
N SER A 370 26.58 1.08 -12.73
CA SER A 370 28.03 0.93 -12.77
C SER A 370 28.48 -0.12 -11.75
N ALA A 371 29.74 -0.54 -11.79
CA ALA A 371 30.29 -1.41 -10.73
C ALA A 371 30.19 -0.77 -9.32
N ARG A 372 30.19 0.55 -9.26
CA ARG A 372 29.96 1.31 -8.02
C ARG A 372 28.54 1.15 -7.51
N TYR A 373 27.55 1.11 -8.41
CA TYR A 373 26.13 1.04 -8.05
C TYR A 373 25.80 -0.21 -7.21
N VAL A 374 26.42 -1.35 -7.51
CA VAL A 374 26.24 -2.58 -6.71
C VAL A 374 26.74 -2.42 -5.27
N THR A 375 27.79 -1.64 -5.06
CA THR A 375 28.26 -1.29 -3.69
C THR A 375 27.27 -0.40 -2.97
N GLU A 376 26.67 0.56 -3.69
CA GLU A 376 25.64 1.46 -3.16
C GLU A 376 24.39 0.68 -2.74
N ILE A 377 23.89 -0.27 -3.56
CA ILE A 377 22.76 -1.15 -3.22
C ILE A 377 23.03 -1.92 -1.93
N LYS A 378 24.19 -2.61 -1.84
CA LYS A 378 24.58 -3.35 -0.64
C LYS A 378 24.57 -2.46 0.60
N ASN A 379 25.19 -1.28 0.50
CA ASN A 379 25.28 -0.35 1.62
C ASN A 379 23.91 0.22 2.02
N ALA A 380 23.05 0.51 1.04
CA ALA A 380 21.68 0.95 1.28
C ALA A 380 20.92 -0.09 2.11
N PHE A 381 20.99 -1.37 1.75
CA PHE A 381 20.38 -2.46 2.54
C PHE A 381 20.99 -2.60 3.93
N LEU A 382 22.32 -2.49 4.08
CA LEU A 382 22.95 -2.51 5.40
C LEU A 382 22.45 -1.38 6.31
N TYR A 383 22.23 -0.19 5.74
CA TYR A 383 21.74 0.97 6.50
C TYR A 383 20.25 0.87 6.81
N ALA A 384 19.45 0.43 5.84
CA ALA A 384 17.99 0.36 5.92
C ALA A 384 17.47 -0.65 6.96
N LYS A 385 18.33 -1.53 7.49
CA LYS A 385 18.02 -2.36 8.67
C LYS A 385 17.55 -1.53 9.89
N ASN A 386 17.90 -0.24 9.95
CA ASN A 386 17.47 0.68 11.01
C ASN A 386 16.15 1.42 10.68
N LEU A 387 15.49 1.07 9.58
CA LEU A 387 14.26 1.66 9.07
C LEU A 387 13.13 0.63 9.09
N ASP A 388 11.90 1.10 8.98
CA ASP A 388 10.72 0.24 8.96
C ASP A 388 10.39 -0.22 7.54
N VAL A 389 10.47 0.70 6.59
CA VAL A 389 10.19 0.48 5.17
C VAL A 389 11.35 1.00 4.33
N LEU A 390 11.69 0.32 3.24
CA LEU A 390 12.63 0.76 2.23
C LEU A 390 11.93 0.77 0.86
N ASN A 391 11.79 1.95 0.27
CA ASN A 391 11.34 2.13 -1.10
C ASN A 391 12.52 2.08 -2.08
N ASN A 392 12.37 1.24 -3.11
CA ASN A 392 13.31 1.06 -4.21
C ASN A 392 12.61 1.33 -5.55
N SER A 393 12.60 2.58 -5.98
CA SER A 393 12.04 3.00 -7.28
C SER A 393 13.06 2.91 -8.42
N TRP A 394 13.78 1.79 -8.50
CA TRP A 394 14.84 1.52 -9.47
C TRP A 394 14.85 0.05 -9.91
N GLY A 395 15.52 -0.22 -11.02
CA GLY A 395 15.71 -1.58 -11.56
C GLY A 395 16.72 -1.58 -12.71
N PHE A 396 17.01 -2.76 -13.26
CA PHE A 396 17.97 -2.94 -14.37
C PHE A 396 17.30 -3.10 -15.75
N GLY A 397 15.95 -3.17 -15.80
CA GLY A 397 15.19 -3.34 -17.04
C GLY A 397 15.44 -2.26 -18.10
N ASN A 398 15.75 -1.02 -17.68
CA ASN A 398 16.09 0.08 -18.59
C ASN A 398 17.30 -0.21 -19.51
N LEU A 399 18.19 -1.12 -19.11
CA LEU A 399 19.33 -1.53 -19.93
C LEU A 399 18.90 -2.32 -21.17
N LEU A 400 17.72 -2.96 -21.16
CA LEU A 400 17.18 -3.66 -22.32
C LEU A 400 16.89 -2.72 -23.50
N ASN A 401 16.63 -1.43 -23.24
CA ASN A 401 16.52 -0.42 -24.29
C ASN A 401 17.85 -0.21 -25.05
N SER A 402 18.97 -0.57 -24.43
CA SER A 402 20.32 -0.43 -25.00
C SER A 402 20.83 -1.71 -25.68
N GLY A 403 20.06 -2.80 -25.65
CA GLY A 403 20.41 -4.10 -26.26
C GLY A 403 19.80 -5.31 -25.52
N THR A 404 19.93 -6.52 -26.05
CA THR A 404 19.22 -7.71 -25.54
C THR A 404 20.00 -8.59 -24.54
N ASN A 405 21.29 -8.31 -24.30
CA ASN A 405 22.15 -9.11 -23.41
C ASN A 405 22.08 -8.70 -21.92
N TRP A 406 21.00 -8.05 -21.49
CA TRP A 406 20.85 -7.55 -20.12
C TRP A 406 19.87 -8.34 -19.26
N ALA A 407 19.19 -9.34 -19.82
CA ALA A 407 18.45 -10.32 -19.03
C ALA A 407 19.40 -10.99 -18.01
N PHE A 408 18.90 -11.30 -16.81
CA PHE A 408 19.64 -12.02 -15.77
C PHE A 408 20.90 -11.32 -15.26
N LEU A 409 21.07 -10.01 -15.50
CA LEU A 409 22.27 -9.25 -15.14
C LEU A 409 22.57 -9.33 -13.64
N ASP A 410 21.56 -9.12 -12.82
CA ASP A 410 21.62 -9.06 -11.36
C ASP A 410 21.50 -10.44 -10.70
N ASN A 411 21.86 -11.51 -11.44
CA ASN A 411 21.82 -12.89 -10.95
C ASN A 411 22.42 -13.00 -9.53
N ALA A 412 21.60 -13.44 -8.59
CA ALA A 412 21.96 -13.55 -7.19
C ALA A 412 23.17 -14.44 -6.97
N GLN A 413 23.43 -15.43 -7.84
CA GLN A 413 24.59 -16.32 -7.78
C GLN A 413 25.90 -15.69 -8.30
N SER A 414 25.81 -14.54 -8.97
CA SER A 414 26.98 -13.81 -9.45
C SER A 414 27.80 -13.25 -8.29
N PRO A 415 29.14 -13.44 -8.25
CA PRO A 415 29.99 -12.86 -7.21
C PRO A 415 29.89 -11.33 -7.07
N LEU A 416 29.48 -10.65 -8.15
CA LEU A 416 29.27 -9.20 -8.13
C LEU A 416 28.08 -8.81 -7.24
N PHE A 417 26.96 -9.52 -7.35
CA PHE A 417 25.69 -9.18 -6.70
C PHE A 417 25.45 -9.92 -5.38
N GLN A 418 26.09 -11.08 -5.16
CA GLN A 418 26.03 -11.88 -3.93
C GLN A 418 26.10 -11.04 -2.63
N PRO A 419 27.03 -10.07 -2.47
CA PRO A 419 27.08 -9.24 -1.26
C PRO A 419 25.83 -8.40 -1.02
N ALA A 420 25.17 -7.91 -2.08
CA ALA A 420 23.95 -7.13 -1.96
C ALA A 420 22.77 -8.01 -1.53
N PHE A 421 22.63 -9.22 -2.09
CA PHE A 421 21.59 -10.17 -1.65
C PHE A 421 21.79 -10.65 -0.22
N GLN A 422 23.04 -10.83 0.22
CA GLN A 422 23.31 -11.13 1.64
C GLN A 422 22.87 -9.99 2.56
N ALA A 423 23.07 -8.73 2.14
CA ALA A 423 22.61 -7.57 2.89
C ALA A 423 21.08 -7.43 2.88
N LEU A 424 20.41 -7.76 1.77
CA LEU A 424 18.95 -7.84 1.68
C LEU A 424 18.39 -8.86 2.67
N GLN A 425 18.96 -10.07 2.71
CA GLN A 425 18.57 -11.10 3.67
C GLN A 425 18.81 -10.67 5.12
N ASP A 426 19.94 -10.03 5.43
CA ASP A 426 20.23 -9.51 6.77
C ASP A 426 19.20 -8.44 7.20
N LEU A 427 18.80 -7.56 6.27
CA LEU A 427 17.81 -6.51 6.51
C LEU A 427 16.44 -7.09 6.86
N VAL A 428 15.95 -8.10 6.13
CA VAL A 428 14.65 -8.73 6.45
C VAL A 428 14.71 -9.69 7.63
N THR A 429 15.90 -10.18 7.99
CA THR A 429 16.08 -11.04 9.16
C THR A 429 16.17 -10.24 10.45
N ASN A 430 16.92 -9.13 10.44
CA ASN A 430 17.31 -8.42 11.66
C ASN A 430 16.70 -7.01 11.78
N GLY A 431 16.11 -6.49 10.70
CA GLY A 431 15.37 -5.22 10.73
C GLY A 431 14.17 -5.28 11.68
N ARG A 432 13.77 -4.11 12.20
CA ARG A 432 12.59 -3.99 13.09
C ARG A 432 12.56 -5.01 14.24
N HIS A 433 13.70 -5.19 14.93
CA HIS A 433 13.86 -6.14 16.05
C HIS A 433 13.56 -7.61 15.70
N GLY A 434 13.78 -8.01 14.44
CA GLY A 434 13.53 -9.38 13.96
C GLY A 434 12.19 -9.55 13.23
N LEU A 435 11.36 -8.51 13.15
CA LEU A 435 10.16 -8.51 12.32
C LEU A 435 10.48 -8.38 10.81
N GLY A 436 11.65 -7.81 10.50
CA GLY A 436 12.15 -7.57 9.14
C GLY A 436 11.73 -6.20 8.62
N THR A 437 12.68 -5.43 8.10
CA THR A 437 12.37 -4.18 7.36
C THR A 437 11.63 -4.55 6.07
N ILE A 438 10.54 -3.84 5.77
CA ILE A 438 9.73 -4.10 4.57
C ILE A 438 10.41 -3.47 3.36
N VAL A 439 10.68 -4.25 2.32
CA VAL A 439 11.30 -3.74 1.08
C VAL A 439 10.27 -3.74 -0.04
N VAL A 440 10.05 -2.57 -0.65
CA VAL A 440 9.10 -2.38 -1.74
C VAL A 440 9.85 -1.90 -2.97
N GLN A 441 9.62 -2.53 -4.12
CA GLN A 441 10.34 -2.27 -5.36
C GLN A 441 9.40 -2.15 -6.57
N SER A 442 9.72 -1.23 -7.47
CA SER A 442 9.03 -1.08 -8.75
C SER A 442 9.22 -2.29 -9.68
N ALA A 443 8.17 -2.75 -10.34
CA ALA A 443 8.23 -3.86 -11.32
C ALA A 443 9.05 -3.51 -12.58
N GLY A 444 9.19 -2.24 -12.95
CA GLY A 444 9.93 -1.80 -14.13
C GLY A 444 9.05 -1.13 -15.18
N ASN A 445 9.69 -0.44 -16.14
CA ASN A 445 9.02 0.43 -17.11
C ASN A 445 9.30 0.02 -18.57
N THR A 446 9.67 -1.24 -18.79
CA THR A 446 10.26 -1.73 -20.04
C THR A 446 9.47 -2.86 -20.69
N TYR A 447 8.16 -2.95 -20.40
CA TYR A 447 7.25 -3.92 -21.03
C TYR A 447 7.34 -3.93 -22.56
N SER A 448 7.40 -2.75 -23.19
CA SER A 448 7.44 -2.59 -24.65
C SER A 448 8.63 -3.25 -25.35
N VAL A 449 9.70 -3.57 -24.62
CA VAL A 449 10.87 -4.29 -25.13
C VAL A 449 10.92 -5.78 -24.71
N GLY A 450 9.88 -6.28 -24.04
CA GLY A 450 9.78 -7.69 -23.61
C GLY A 450 10.52 -7.98 -22.30
N ASP A 451 10.58 -6.99 -21.40
CA ASP A 451 11.09 -7.16 -20.05
C ASP A 451 10.10 -7.94 -19.17
N ASP A 452 10.61 -8.62 -18.15
CA ASP A 452 9.82 -9.37 -17.18
C ASP A 452 10.50 -9.27 -15.80
N THR A 453 9.74 -9.17 -14.71
CA THR A 453 10.30 -9.10 -13.35
C THR A 453 11.15 -10.32 -13.01
N ASN A 454 10.88 -11.46 -13.63
CA ASN A 454 11.64 -12.70 -13.51
C ASN A 454 12.95 -12.71 -14.32
N LEU A 455 13.31 -11.61 -15.00
CA LEU A 455 14.66 -11.42 -15.54
C LEU A 455 15.62 -10.76 -14.55
N HIS A 456 15.11 -10.32 -13.38
CA HIS A 456 15.87 -9.54 -12.41
C HIS A 456 15.72 -10.08 -10.98
N ASN A 457 16.81 -10.53 -10.35
CA ASN A 457 16.75 -11.15 -9.03
C ASN A 457 16.40 -10.20 -7.88
N PHE A 458 16.55 -8.88 -8.04
CA PHE A 458 15.97 -7.95 -7.06
C PHE A 458 14.45 -7.89 -7.17
N GLN A 459 13.89 -7.88 -8.39
CA GLN A 459 12.44 -7.78 -8.61
C GLN A 459 11.71 -9.10 -8.41
N ASN A 460 12.41 -10.23 -8.46
CA ASN A 460 11.84 -11.54 -8.14
C ASN A 460 12.30 -12.09 -6.78
N SER A 461 12.93 -11.26 -5.94
CA SER A 461 13.33 -11.71 -4.62
C SER A 461 12.13 -11.96 -3.72
N ARG A 462 12.07 -13.14 -3.08
CA ARG A 462 11.08 -13.46 -2.03
C ARG A 462 11.00 -12.44 -0.88
N TYR A 463 12.07 -11.66 -0.67
CA TYR A 463 12.17 -10.66 0.38
C TYR A 463 11.59 -9.29 -0.02
N ILE A 464 11.20 -9.12 -1.29
CA ILE A 464 10.80 -7.84 -1.86
C ILE A 464 9.33 -7.90 -2.30
N ILE A 465 8.62 -6.80 -2.03
CA ILE A 465 7.28 -6.53 -2.54
C ILE A 465 7.43 -5.84 -3.89
N THR A 466 7.25 -6.59 -4.97
CA THR A 466 7.34 -6.06 -6.33
C THR A 466 5.98 -5.55 -6.78
N VAL A 467 5.96 -4.30 -7.24
CA VAL A 467 4.72 -3.54 -7.49
C VAL A 467 4.57 -3.17 -8.96
N GLY A 468 3.50 -3.67 -9.59
CA GLY A 468 3.09 -3.30 -10.95
C GLY A 468 2.39 -1.94 -11.00
N GLY A 469 2.32 -1.33 -12.19
CA GLY A 469 1.73 -0.01 -12.40
C GLY A 469 0.36 -0.06 -13.05
N THR A 470 -0.58 0.73 -12.52
CA THR A 470 -1.90 0.95 -13.11
C THR A 470 -2.12 2.39 -13.56
N ASP A 471 -2.93 2.54 -14.61
CA ASP A 471 -3.39 3.83 -15.11
C ASP A 471 -4.61 4.34 -14.31
N TYR A 472 -5.03 5.55 -14.66
CA TYR A 472 -6.19 6.22 -14.08
C TYR A 472 -7.48 5.39 -14.10
N PHE A 473 -7.65 4.57 -15.14
CA PHE A 473 -8.85 3.75 -15.34
C PHE A 473 -8.74 2.37 -14.68
N GLY A 474 -7.63 2.09 -13.99
CA GLY A 474 -7.40 0.81 -13.32
C GLY A 474 -6.85 -0.29 -14.23
N HIS A 475 -6.50 0.00 -15.49
CA HIS A 475 -5.79 -0.95 -16.35
C HIS A 475 -4.30 -0.99 -16.01
N ALA A 476 -3.61 -2.04 -16.44
CA ALA A 476 -2.15 -2.03 -16.41
C ALA A 476 -1.59 -0.89 -17.25
N SER A 477 -0.69 -0.08 -16.68
CA SER A 477 -0.03 1.01 -17.41
C SER A 477 0.78 0.43 -18.58
N PRO A 478 0.82 1.11 -19.75
CA PRO A 478 1.44 0.57 -20.96
C PRO A 478 2.96 0.32 -20.84
N PHE A 479 3.61 0.94 -19.86
CA PHE A 479 5.03 0.73 -19.56
C PHE A 479 5.29 -0.37 -18.53
N SER A 480 4.30 -0.77 -17.73
CA SER A 480 4.52 -1.61 -16.54
C SER A 480 5.05 -2.98 -16.93
N THR A 481 6.29 -3.28 -16.54
CA THR A 481 6.89 -4.60 -16.72
C THR A 481 6.02 -5.66 -16.01
N SER A 482 5.75 -6.76 -16.70
CA SER A 482 4.97 -7.90 -16.20
C SER A 482 5.83 -8.92 -15.45
N GLY A 483 5.21 -9.80 -14.66
CA GLY A 483 5.86 -11.05 -14.26
C GLY A 483 5.22 -11.72 -13.05
N ALA A 484 5.42 -13.03 -12.93
CA ALA A 484 4.79 -13.84 -11.88
C ALA A 484 5.24 -13.49 -10.44
N SER A 485 6.27 -12.66 -10.27
CA SER A 485 6.74 -12.19 -8.96
C SER A 485 6.08 -10.88 -8.48
N ILE A 486 5.21 -10.26 -9.29
CA ILE A 486 4.44 -9.07 -8.88
C ILE A 486 3.41 -9.50 -7.84
N LEU A 487 3.50 -8.93 -6.63
CA LEU A 487 2.57 -9.23 -5.55
C LEU A 487 1.24 -8.49 -5.73
N VAL A 488 1.34 -7.18 -5.94
CA VAL A 488 0.20 -6.26 -6.11
C VAL A 488 0.56 -5.19 -7.13
N SER A 489 -0.42 -4.44 -7.58
CA SER A 489 -0.24 -3.22 -8.37
C SER A 489 -0.68 -1.98 -7.60
N ALA A 490 -0.24 -0.82 -8.08
CA ALA A 490 -0.66 0.48 -7.58
C ALA A 490 -0.61 1.53 -8.70
N PRO A 491 -1.36 2.63 -8.57
CA PRO A 491 -1.31 3.75 -9.51
C PRO A 491 0.12 4.17 -9.85
N GLY A 492 0.43 4.19 -11.15
CA GLY A 492 1.73 4.60 -11.69
C GLY A 492 1.62 5.62 -12.83
N GLY A 493 0.41 5.97 -13.26
CA GLY A 493 0.16 6.94 -14.34
C GLY A 493 -0.09 6.30 -15.71
N GLY A 494 -0.62 7.11 -16.64
CA GLY A 494 -0.96 6.70 -18.01
C GLY A 494 0.22 6.70 -19.00
N GLY A 495 1.31 7.41 -18.69
CA GLY A 495 2.51 7.49 -19.55
C GLY A 495 2.63 8.76 -20.40
N ASP A 496 1.68 9.69 -20.28
CA ASP A 496 1.57 10.89 -21.12
C ASP A 496 1.95 12.20 -20.40
N ARG A 497 2.38 12.15 -19.13
CA ARG A 497 2.74 13.31 -18.29
C ARG A 497 1.68 14.41 -18.23
N ASN A 498 0.42 14.02 -18.11
CA ASN A 498 -0.75 14.88 -18.06
C ASN A 498 -1.57 14.61 -16.78
N PHE A 499 -2.84 15.01 -16.73
CA PHE A 499 -3.67 14.79 -15.55
C PHE A 499 -4.00 13.30 -15.27
N ASN A 500 -3.68 12.39 -16.19
CA ASN A 500 -3.70 10.94 -15.96
C ASN A 500 -2.38 10.42 -15.32
N SER A 501 -1.41 11.29 -15.05
CA SER A 501 -0.15 10.96 -14.39
C SER A 501 -0.23 11.15 -12.88
N ILE A 502 0.81 10.73 -12.15
CA ILE A 502 0.91 10.94 -10.71
C ILE A 502 1.37 12.38 -10.46
N LEU A 503 0.56 13.15 -9.73
CA LEU A 503 0.94 14.46 -9.21
C LEU A 503 1.74 14.24 -7.91
N THR A 504 2.89 14.91 -7.80
CA THR A 504 3.77 14.82 -6.62
C THR A 504 4.68 16.04 -6.52
N THR A 505 5.35 16.21 -5.39
CA THR A 505 6.35 17.24 -5.14
C THR A 505 7.50 17.21 -6.14
N ASP A 506 8.14 18.35 -6.40
CA ASP A 506 9.35 18.54 -7.22
C ASP A 506 10.44 19.33 -6.46
N ARG A 507 11.62 19.42 -7.05
CA ARG A 507 12.73 20.25 -6.57
C ARG A 507 12.29 21.70 -6.43
N SER A 508 12.77 22.36 -5.38
CA SER A 508 12.38 23.75 -5.11
C SER A 508 12.96 24.74 -6.12
N GLY A 509 12.09 25.64 -6.61
CA GLY A 509 12.48 26.75 -7.49
C GLY A 509 13.02 26.31 -8.84
N ALA A 510 14.05 27.01 -9.35
CA ALA A 510 14.56 26.80 -10.71
C ALA A 510 15.27 25.44 -10.94
N LEU A 511 15.41 24.61 -9.90
CA LEU A 511 15.92 23.24 -10.04
C LEU A 511 14.80 22.24 -10.34
N GLY A 512 13.54 22.62 -10.14
CA GLY A 512 12.37 21.86 -10.60
C GLY A 512 12.11 22.03 -12.10
N GLY A 513 11.25 21.17 -12.64
CA GLY A 513 10.74 21.23 -14.00
C GLY A 513 9.82 22.44 -14.25
N GLY A 514 9.36 23.11 -13.19
CA GLY A 514 8.55 24.32 -13.23
C GLY A 514 8.74 25.20 -11.97
N PRO A 515 8.12 26.40 -11.95
CA PRO A 515 8.21 27.30 -10.80
C PRO A 515 7.44 26.82 -9.56
N ASP A 516 6.53 25.85 -9.73
CA ASP A 516 5.48 25.55 -8.75
C ASP A 516 5.78 24.35 -7.85
N ASN A 517 7.04 23.90 -7.75
CA ASN A 517 7.51 22.83 -6.85
C ASN A 517 6.73 21.50 -6.92
N PHE A 518 6.02 21.22 -8.00
CA PHE A 518 5.31 19.97 -8.27
C PHE A 518 5.66 19.41 -9.66
N ALA A 519 5.40 18.12 -9.87
CA ALA A 519 5.61 17.43 -11.14
C ALA A 519 4.46 16.44 -11.43
N LEU A 520 4.16 16.28 -12.72
CA LEU A 520 3.34 15.18 -13.26
C LEU A 520 4.28 14.10 -13.81
N VAL A 521 4.21 12.91 -13.23
CA VAL A 521 5.19 11.84 -13.45
C VAL A 521 4.51 10.49 -13.66
N ASP A 522 5.16 9.62 -14.44
CA ASP A 522 4.67 8.28 -14.77
C ASP A 522 5.76 7.23 -14.56
N GLY A 523 5.35 6.02 -14.21
CA GLY A 523 6.22 4.86 -14.02
C GLY A 523 5.83 4.02 -12.82
N THR A 524 6.25 2.75 -12.81
CA THR A 524 6.20 1.87 -11.62
C THR A 524 7.04 2.41 -10.45
N SER A 525 7.93 3.37 -10.75
CA SER A 525 8.61 4.22 -9.77
C SER A 525 7.66 5.01 -8.88
N PHE A 526 6.39 5.20 -9.27
CA PHE A 526 5.37 5.88 -8.47
C PHE A 526 4.33 4.91 -7.88
N SER A 527 4.22 3.70 -8.45
CA SER A 527 3.45 2.60 -7.84
C SER A 527 4.11 2.09 -6.55
N SER A 528 5.42 1.91 -6.55
CA SER A 528 6.15 1.41 -5.36
C SER A 528 6.07 2.36 -4.14
N PRO A 529 6.16 3.71 -4.27
CA PRO A 529 5.96 4.60 -3.13
C PRO A 529 4.51 4.64 -2.64
N VAL A 530 3.51 4.45 -3.51
CA VAL A 530 2.12 4.28 -3.05
C VAL A 530 2.02 3.10 -2.09
N VAL A 531 2.53 1.93 -2.46
CA VAL A 531 2.54 0.75 -1.57
C VAL A 531 3.40 0.98 -0.34
N SER A 532 4.52 1.70 -0.45
CA SER A 532 5.37 2.04 0.71
C SER A 532 4.62 2.91 1.73
N GLY A 533 3.80 3.84 1.26
CA GLY A 533 2.89 4.63 2.10
C GLY A 533 1.82 3.77 2.75
N VAL A 534 1.14 2.90 2.00
CA VAL A 534 0.13 1.97 2.55
C VAL A 534 0.75 1.08 3.64
N VAL A 535 1.95 0.55 3.42
CA VAL A 535 2.68 -0.22 4.43
C VAL A 535 2.96 0.62 5.68
N ALA A 536 3.31 1.91 5.54
CA ALA A 536 3.49 2.77 6.69
C ALA A 536 2.19 2.96 7.49
N LEU A 537 1.04 3.11 6.81
CA LEU A 537 -0.26 3.15 7.48
C LEU A 537 -0.56 1.83 8.24
N MET A 538 -0.27 0.68 7.64
CA MET A 538 -0.44 -0.64 8.27
C MET A 538 0.43 -0.80 9.53
N LEU A 539 1.68 -0.36 9.47
CA LEU A 539 2.63 -0.48 10.57
C LEU A 539 2.33 0.47 11.74
N GLU A 540 1.64 1.58 11.50
CA GLU A 540 1.15 2.46 12.56
C GLU A 540 0.08 1.76 13.42
N VAL A 541 -0.93 1.16 12.78
CA VAL A 541 -2.00 0.45 13.51
C VAL A 541 -1.53 -0.88 14.09
N ASN A 542 -0.54 -1.52 13.48
CA ASN A 542 0.04 -2.76 13.98
C ASN A 542 1.56 -2.83 13.78
N PRO A 543 2.35 -2.34 14.75
CA PRO A 543 3.81 -2.37 14.64
C PRO A 543 4.40 -3.78 14.81
N ASN A 544 3.60 -4.79 15.15
CA ASN A 544 4.08 -6.16 15.38
C ASN A 544 4.03 -7.04 14.12
N LEU A 545 3.56 -6.53 12.99
CA LEU A 545 3.55 -7.27 11.72
C LEU A 545 4.99 -7.62 11.32
N GLY A 546 5.22 -8.90 11.02
CA GLY A 546 6.42 -9.36 10.33
C GLY A 546 6.33 -9.08 8.83
N TYR A 547 7.47 -9.12 8.14
CA TYR A 547 7.50 -8.75 6.71
C TYR A 547 6.62 -9.61 5.82
N ARG A 548 6.40 -10.88 6.19
CA ARG A 548 5.49 -11.80 5.47
C ARG A 548 4.02 -11.53 5.77
N ASP A 549 3.69 -11.06 6.98
CA ASP A 549 2.32 -10.63 7.30
C ASP A 549 1.91 -9.46 6.41
N VAL A 550 2.81 -8.49 6.21
CA VAL A 550 2.56 -7.34 5.33
C VAL A 550 2.30 -7.79 3.89
N GLN A 551 3.10 -8.73 3.36
CA GLN A 551 2.87 -9.30 2.03
C GLN A 551 1.51 -9.99 1.94
N GLN A 552 1.17 -10.81 2.94
CA GLN A 552 -0.11 -11.53 2.97
C GLN A 552 -1.31 -10.58 3.03
N ILE A 553 -1.26 -9.55 3.89
CA ILE A 553 -2.34 -8.57 4.00
C ILE A 553 -2.53 -7.83 2.68
N LEU A 554 -1.44 -7.39 2.02
CA LEU A 554 -1.53 -6.72 0.72
C LEU A 554 -2.14 -7.64 -0.35
N ALA A 555 -1.73 -8.91 -0.41
CA ALA A 555 -2.32 -9.88 -1.34
C ALA A 555 -3.82 -10.11 -1.06
N TYR A 556 -4.20 -10.21 0.21
CA TYR A 556 -5.57 -10.53 0.61
C TYR A 556 -6.52 -9.33 0.48
N THR A 557 -6.00 -8.11 0.48
CA THR A 557 -6.81 -6.89 0.41
C THR A 557 -6.76 -6.21 -0.96
N ALA A 558 -5.90 -6.70 -1.86
CA ALA A 558 -5.89 -6.27 -3.25
C ALA A 558 -7.24 -6.54 -3.93
N HIS A 559 -7.65 -5.62 -4.79
CA HIS A 559 -8.94 -5.68 -5.47
C HIS A 559 -8.78 -5.63 -7.00
N LEU A 560 -9.79 -6.16 -7.69
CA LEU A 560 -9.86 -6.15 -9.15
C LEU A 560 -10.14 -4.74 -9.69
N THR A 561 -9.19 -4.16 -10.44
CA THR A 561 -9.38 -2.83 -11.07
C THR A 561 -9.64 -2.86 -12.56
N ASP A 562 -9.38 -3.98 -13.23
CA ASP A 562 -9.58 -4.14 -14.68
C ASP A 562 -10.80 -5.03 -15.00
N THR A 563 -11.97 -4.68 -14.47
CA THR A 563 -13.19 -5.45 -14.72
C THR A 563 -13.60 -5.37 -16.19
N GLY A 564 -13.15 -6.36 -16.98
CA GLY A 564 -13.59 -6.57 -18.36
C GLY A 564 -12.48 -6.65 -19.42
N LYS A 565 -11.22 -6.28 -19.12
CA LYS A 565 -10.09 -6.49 -20.06
C LYS A 565 -9.03 -7.46 -19.55
N GLY A 566 -8.82 -7.55 -18.23
CA GLY A 566 -7.86 -8.47 -17.63
C GLY A 566 -8.31 -9.94 -17.70
N SER A 567 -7.38 -10.84 -18.02
CA SER A 567 -7.61 -12.29 -17.89
C SER A 567 -7.33 -12.72 -16.45
N TRP A 568 -8.38 -12.84 -15.65
CA TRP A 568 -8.29 -13.20 -14.24
C TRP A 568 -8.61 -14.68 -14.01
N SER A 569 -7.81 -15.32 -13.16
CA SER A 569 -8.05 -16.69 -12.67
C SER A 569 -8.04 -16.69 -11.14
N THR A 570 -8.49 -17.79 -10.54
CA THR A 570 -8.37 -18.02 -9.10
C THR A 570 -7.35 -19.14 -8.84
N ASN A 571 -6.52 -18.98 -7.82
CA ASN A 571 -5.58 -20.02 -7.38
C ASN A 571 -6.25 -21.10 -6.52
N GLY A 572 -5.49 -22.08 -6.04
CA GLY A 572 -5.98 -23.22 -5.28
C GLY A 572 -6.14 -23.02 -3.77
N ALA A 573 -6.04 -21.80 -3.25
CA ALA A 573 -6.23 -21.52 -1.83
C ALA A 573 -7.72 -21.61 -1.42
N HIS A 574 -7.98 -21.62 -0.10
CA HIS A 574 -9.34 -21.81 0.45
C HIS A 574 -9.68 -20.84 1.59
N ASP A 575 -8.76 -19.96 1.97
CA ASP A 575 -8.86 -19.09 3.14
C ASP A 575 -9.23 -17.64 2.78
N TRP A 576 -9.58 -17.35 1.52
CA TRP A 576 -9.89 -15.99 1.06
C TRP A 576 -11.25 -15.91 0.35
N ASN A 577 -12.19 -15.12 0.90
CA ASN A 577 -13.54 -14.94 0.33
C ASN A 577 -14.22 -16.28 -0.04
N GLY A 578 -14.08 -17.30 0.80
CA GLY A 578 -14.62 -18.64 0.60
C GLY A 578 -13.96 -19.46 -0.53
N GLY A 579 -12.76 -19.09 -0.98
CA GLY A 579 -12.01 -19.79 -2.02
C GLY A 579 -10.57 -19.28 -2.18
N GLY A 580 -10.03 -19.36 -3.40
CA GLY A 580 -8.67 -18.89 -3.69
C GLY A 580 -8.61 -17.41 -4.06
N LEU A 581 -7.41 -16.85 -4.06
CA LEU A 581 -7.13 -15.48 -4.48
C LEU A 581 -7.23 -15.35 -6.00
N HIS A 582 -7.71 -14.19 -6.49
CA HIS A 582 -7.65 -13.89 -7.91
C HIS A 582 -6.27 -13.37 -8.31
N TYR A 583 -5.82 -13.69 -9.51
CA TYR A 583 -4.59 -13.15 -10.08
C TYR A 583 -4.73 -12.96 -11.59
N ASN A 584 -3.96 -12.03 -12.15
CA ASN A 584 -3.90 -11.79 -13.59
C ASN A 584 -3.12 -12.93 -14.26
N SER A 585 -3.79 -13.85 -14.93
CA SER A 585 -3.26 -15.17 -15.31
C SER A 585 -2.58 -15.25 -16.69
N VAL A 586 -2.57 -14.15 -17.43
CA VAL A 586 -1.97 -14.10 -18.78
C VAL A 586 -0.83 -13.09 -18.83
N GLU A 587 -1.11 -11.84 -18.43
CA GLU A 587 -0.12 -10.77 -18.51
C GLU A 587 0.73 -10.68 -17.26
N HIS A 588 0.26 -11.18 -16.10
CA HIS A 588 0.92 -11.04 -14.80
C HIS A 588 1.35 -9.60 -14.50
N SER A 589 0.58 -8.61 -14.94
CA SER A 589 0.91 -7.18 -14.79
C SER A 589 0.45 -6.58 -13.46
N SER A 590 -0.51 -7.24 -12.79
CA SER A 590 -1.22 -6.69 -11.63
C SER A 590 -1.13 -7.52 -10.35
N GLY A 591 -0.40 -8.65 -10.36
CA GLY A 591 -0.35 -9.57 -9.22
C GLY A 591 -1.74 -10.03 -8.78
N PHE A 592 -2.01 -9.95 -7.48
CA PHE A 592 -3.33 -10.20 -6.86
C PHE A 592 -4.32 -9.04 -6.99
N GLY A 593 -3.99 -7.96 -7.72
CA GLY A 593 -4.86 -6.79 -7.87
C GLY A 593 -4.20 -5.49 -7.42
N GLN A 594 -4.99 -4.40 -7.44
CA GLN A 594 -4.51 -3.10 -7.00
C GLN A 594 -4.63 -2.99 -5.47
N VAL A 595 -3.62 -2.36 -4.84
CA VAL A 595 -3.60 -2.11 -3.40
C VAL A 595 -4.81 -1.29 -2.94
N ASP A 596 -5.30 -1.61 -1.75
CA ASP A 596 -6.42 -0.93 -1.10
C ASP A 596 -6.01 -0.52 0.32
N ALA A 597 -5.75 0.77 0.52
CA ALA A 597 -5.21 1.29 1.76
C ALA A 597 -6.15 1.05 2.94
N LEU A 598 -7.45 1.32 2.77
CA LEU A 598 -8.43 1.16 3.83
C LEU A 598 -8.58 -0.31 4.25
N ALA A 599 -8.72 -1.21 3.28
CA ALA A 599 -8.86 -2.64 3.59
C ALA A 599 -7.59 -3.20 4.24
N ALA A 600 -6.41 -2.81 3.75
CA ALA A 600 -5.11 -3.23 4.29
C ALA A 600 -4.91 -2.76 5.73
N VAL A 601 -5.20 -1.48 6.04
CA VAL A 601 -5.08 -0.91 7.39
C VAL A 601 -6.05 -1.59 8.36
N ARG A 602 -7.31 -1.78 7.97
CA ARG A 602 -8.27 -2.47 8.83
C ARG A 602 -7.89 -3.93 9.09
N LEU A 603 -7.46 -4.65 8.06
CA LEU A 603 -7.00 -6.02 8.24
C LEU A 603 -5.74 -6.10 9.10
N ALA A 604 -4.81 -5.15 8.97
CA ALA A 604 -3.64 -5.04 9.85
C ALA A 604 -4.04 -4.81 11.31
N GLN A 605 -5.03 -3.97 11.58
CA GLN A 605 -5.58 -3.75 12.93
C GLN A 605 -6.19 -5.03 13.51
N GLY A 606 -6.91 -5.81 12.70
CA GLY A 606 -7.49 -7.10 13.07
C GLY A 606 -6.52 -8.29 12.99
N TRP A 607 -5.23 -8.06 12.72
CA TRP A 607 -4.25 -9.13 12.54
C TRP A 607 -3.68 -9.60 13.88
N THR A 608 -4.20 -10.72 14.39
CA THR A 608 -3.79 -11.28 15.69
C THR A 608 -2.85 -12.49 15.59
N ASN A 609 -2.45 -12.86 14.37
CA ASN A 609 -1.59 -14.01 14.15
C ASN A 609 -0.17 -13.77 14.68
N THR A 610 0.54 -14.86 14.98
CA THR A 610 1.96 -14.75 15.32
C THR A 610 2.71 -14.15 14.14
N ALA A 611 3.53 -13.13 14.41
CA ALA A 611 4.28 -12.42 13.39
C ALA A 611 5.08 -13.39 12.49
N GLN A 612 4.90 -13.27 11.19
CA GLN A 612 5.54 -14.08 10.17
C GLN A 612 6.84 -13.40 9.70
N THR A 613 7.96 -14.02 10.06
CA THR A 613 9.32 -13.48 9.91
C THR A 613 10.22 -14.52 9.24
N VAL A 614 11.50 -14.19 9.06
CA VAL A 614 12.48 -15.17 8.55
C VAL A 614 12.68 -16.32 9.54
N THR A 615 12.57 -16.06 10.84
CA THR A 615 12.82 -17.07 11.89
C THR A 615 11.82 -18.22 11.86
N ASN A 616 10.59 -17.99 11.42
CA ASN A 616 9.54 -19.00 11.33
C ASN A 616 9.11 -19.32 9.89
N THR A 617 9.95 -18.99 8.91
CA THR A 617 9.78 -19.45 7.53
C THR A 617 10.02 -20.96 7.44
N LYS A 618 9.15 -21.65 6.71
CA LYS A 618 9.32 -23.04 6.31
C LYS A 618 9.69 -23.09 4.83
N GLU A 619 10.71 -23.88 4.51
CA GLU A 619 11.18 -24.11 3.14
C GLU A 619 11.13 -25.62 2.83
N VAL A 620 10.63 -25.97 1.63
CA VAL A 620 10.64 -27.35 1.12
C VAL A 620 11.33 -27.36 -0.24
N ILE A 621 12.55 -27.90 -0.26
CA ILE A 621 13.44 -27.89 -1.42
C ILE A 621 13.49 -29.28 -2.06
N ALA A 622 13.31 -29.34 -3.37
CA ALA A 622 13.48 -30.57 -4.14
C ALA A 622 14.06 -30.27 -5.52
N SER A 623 14.83 -31.23 -6.07
CA SER A 623 15.49 -31.08 -7.36
C SER A 623 15.27 -32.29 -8.25
N GLN A 624 15.31 -32.05 -9.56
CA GLN A 624 15.26 -33.10 -10.57
C GLN A 624 16.27 -32.83 -11.68
N THR A 625 17.01 -33.88 -12.06
CA THR A 625 17.83 -33.91 -13.28
C THR A 625 17.04 -34.61 -14.38
N LEU A 626 16.98 -33.98 -15.56
CA LEU A 626 16.25 -34.45 -16.75
C LEU A 626 17.20 -34.82 -17.89
N ASN A 627 18.14 -33.91 -18.23
CA ASN A 627 19.04 -34.01 -19.39
C ASN A 627 18.31 -34.33 -20.70
N GLN A 628 17.20 -33.64 -20.96
CA GLN A 628 16.37 -33.86 -22.13
C GLN A 628 16.54 -32.71 -23.14
N THR A 629 16.70 -33.06 -24.41
CA THR A 629 16.70 -32.08 -25.51
C THR A 629 15.34 -31.39 -25.59
N ILE A 630 15.35 -30.06 -25.72
CA ILE A 630 14.15 -29.25 -25.91
C ILE A 630 13.72 -29.39 -27.38
N PRO A 631 12.48 -29.84 -27.68
CA PRO A 631 12.02 -29.93 -29.06
C PRO A 631 11.96 -28.56 -29.74
N ASP A 632 12.67 -28.44 -30.88
CA ASP A 632 12.76 -27.23 -31.72
C ASP A 632 11.37 -26.81 -32.25
N ASN A 633 11.03 -25.53 -32.10
CA ASN A 633 9.77 -24.92 -32.55
C ASN A 633 8.49 -25.68 -32.09
N ASP A 634 8.46 -26.18 -30.86
CA ASP A 634 7.32 -26.87 -30.26
C ASP A 634 6.74 -26.12 -29.05
N ARG A 635 5.65 -25.39 -29.32
CA ARG A 635 4.90 -24.62 -28.32
C ARG A 635 3.82 -25.43 -27.58
N GLN A 636 3.66 -26.72 -27.88
CA GLN A 636 2.55 -27.53 -27.34
C GLN A 636 3.04 -28.63 -26.42
N ILE A 637 4.11 -29.34 -26.80
CA ILE A 637 4.60 -30.50 -26.06
C ILE A 637 5.72 -30.07 -25.10
N GLY A 638 6.76 -29.43 -25.62
CA GLY A 638 7.95 -29.02 -24.86
C GLY A 638 8.62 -30.19 -24.12
N VAL A 639 9.42 -29.85 -23.11
CA VAL A 639 9.97 -30.80 -22.11
C VAL A 639 9.32 -30.53 -20.77
N LYS A 640 8.95 -31.59 -20.03
CA LYS A 640 8.28 -31.47 -18.73
C LYS A 640 9.04 -32.21 -17.64
N GLY A 641 9.37 -31.50 -16.57
CA GLY A 641 9.84 -32.04 -15.30
C GLY A 641 8.70 -32.19 -14.31
N PHE A 642 8.80 -33.19 -13.42
CA PHE A 642 7.83 -33.46 -12.36
C PHE A 642 8.54 -33.74 -11.04
N ILE A 643 8.20 -32.98 -10.01
CA ILE A 643 8.66 -33.19 -8.63
C ILE A 643 7.42 -33.43 -7.76
N ASN A 644 7.39 -34.57 -7.07
CA ASN A 644 6.31 -34.89 -6.13
C ASN A 644 6.71 -34.45 -4.71
N ILE A 645 6.03 -33.43 -4.19
CA ILE A 645 6.21 -32.95 -2.83
C ILE A 645 5.24 -33.70 -1.91
N THR A 646 5.76 -34.30 -0.84
CA THR A 646 4.95 -35.05 0.13
C THR A 646 4.82 -34.36 1.48
N GLU A 647 5.62 -33.33 1.73
CA GLU A 647 5.61 -32.59 2.98
C GLU A 647 4.57 -31.46 2.92
N PRO A 648 3.57 -31.43 3.83
CA PRO A 648 2.55 -30.40 3.83
C PRO A 648 3.07 -29.07 4.40
N MET A 649 2.70 -28.00 3.71
CA MET A 649 2.86 -26.60 4.12
C MET A 649 1.85 -25.74 3.36
N THR A 650 1.62 -24.53 3.87
CA THR A 650 0.92 -23.48 3.12
C THR A 650 1.98 -22.69 2.36
N VAL A 651 1.88 -22.66 1.04
CA VAL A 651 2.78 -21.95 0.14
C VAL A 651 2.48 -20.46 0.18
N GLU A 652 3.50 -19.64 0.20
CA GLU A 652 3.42 -18.18 0.03
C GLU A 652 4.14 -17.78 -1.27
N ARG A 653 5.31 -18.37 -1.52
CA ARG A 653 6.10 -18.16 -2.74
C ARG A 653 6.78 -19.43 -3.22
N VAL A 654 7.22 -19.42 -4.47
CA VAL A 654 7.96 -20.53 -5.07
C VAL A 654 9.15 -20.02 -5.86
N ASP A 655 10.36 -20.34 -5.40
CA ASP A 655 11.58 -20.10 -6.15
C ASP A 655 11.89 -21.32 -7.05
N VAL A 656 12.17 -21.06 -8.33
CA VAL A 656 12.50 -22.09 -9.32
C VAL A 656 13.85 -21.81 -9.94
N THR A 657 14.86 -22.59 -9.53
CA THR A 657 16.21 -22.51 -10.11
C THR A 657 16.32 -23.49 -11.28
N VAL A 658 16.65 -22.98 -12.47
CA VAL A 658 16.81 -23.81 -13.67
C VAL A 658 18.26 -23.87 -14.13
N ASN A 659 18.59 -24.98 -14.77
CA ASN A 659 19.80 -25.16 -15.55
C ASN A 659 19.41 -25.63 -16.97
N ILE A 660 19.48 -24.71 -17.92
CA ILE A 660 19.11 -24.95 -19.32
C ILE A 660 20.25 -24.51 -20.21
N THR A 661 20.73 -25.39 -21.07
CA THR A 661 21.66 -25.02 -22.15
C THR A 661 20.84 -24.65 -23.38
N HIS A 662 20.97 -23.43 -23.90
CA HIS A 662 20.30 -22.99 -25.14
C HIS A 662 21.10 -21.85 -25.77
N PRO A 663 21.43 -21.89 -27.08
CA PRO A 663 22.17 -20.82 -27.76
C PRO A 663 21.42 -19.48 -27.82
N PHE A 664 20.12 -19.52 -27.58
CA PHE A 664 19.25 -18.39 -27.80
C PHE A 664 18.05 -18.37 -26.85
N VAL A 665 18.23 -17.83 -25.65
CA VAL A 665 17.21 -17.92 -24.58
C VAL A 665 15.93 -17.14 -24.90
N GLY A 666 15.98 -16.17 -25.81
CA GLY A 666 14.81 -15.47 -26.36
C GLY A 666 13.76 -16.38 -27.01
N ASP A 667 14.10 -17.63 -27.30
CA ASP A 667 13.15 -18.59 -27.85
C ASP A 667 12.34 -19.36 -26.81
N LEU A 668 12.78 -19.32 -25.55
CA LEU A 668 12.23 -20.16 -24.52
C LEU A 668 11.04 -19.54 -23.80
N SER A 669 10.08 -20.39 -23.44
CA SER A 669 9.06 -20.09 -22.43
C SER A 669 9.10 -21.15 -21.34
N ILE A 670 8.93 -20.74 -20.07
CA ILE A 670 8.96 -21.62 -18.90
C ILE A 670 7.69 -21.43 -18.09
N ILE A 671 6.97 -22.51 -17.81
CA ILE A 671 5.71 -22.50 -17.05
C ILE A 671 5.82 -23.49 -15.89
N LEU A 672 5.55 -23.02 -14.67
CA LEU A 672 5.34 -23.86 -13.50
C LEU A 672 3.83 -24.10 -13.32
N THR A 673 3.44 -25.33 -13.00
CA THR A 673 2.07 -25.68 -12.63
C THR A 673 2.06 -26.36 -11.26
N SER A 674 1.26 -25.82 -10.34
CA SER A 674 1.08 -26.39 -9.00
C SER A 674 0.18 -27.63 -9.01
N PRO A 675 0.16 -28.42 -7.92
CA PRO A 675 -0.74 -29.55 -7.78
C PRO A 675 -2.22 -29.21 -7.88
N SER A 676 -2.61 -27.98 -7.52
CA SER A 676 -3.99 -27.51 -7.61
C SER A 676 -4.39 -27.07 -9.04
N GLY A 677 -3.40 -26.83 -9.91
CA GLY A 677 -3.57 -26.43 -11.30
C GLY A 677 -3.22 -24.96 -11.59
N THR A 678 -2.82 -24.18 -10.59
CA THR A 678 -2.34 -22.79 -10.80
C THR A 678 -1.10 -22.80 -11.68
N SER A 679 -1.09 -21.92 -12.69
CA SER A 679 -0.04 -21.87 -13.70
C SER A 679 0.68 -20.52 -13.64
N SER A 680 1.99 -20.57 -13.44
CA SER A 680 2.88 -19.41 -13.38
C SER A 680 3.78 -19.36 -14.60
N LEU A 681 3.67 -18.30 -15.40
CA LEU A 681 4.60 -18.05 -16.51
C LEU A 681 5.87 -17.41 -15.95
N LEU A 682 6.91 -18.23 -15.75
CA LEU A 682 8.18 -17.80 -15.15
C LEU A 682 9.09 -17.11 -16.16
N LEU A 683 8.96 -17.46 -17.44
CA LEU A 683 9.71 -16.85 -18.52
C LEU A 683 8.86 -16.87 -19.79
N TRP A 684 8.81 -15.75 -20.49
CA TRP A 684 8.16 -15.64 -21.78
C TRP A 684 9.08 -14.96 -22.79
N ARG A 685 9.86 -15.75 -23.53
CA ARG A 685 10.66 -15.30 -24.67
C ARG A 685 11.40 -13.98 -24.38
N PRO A 686 12.39 -13.98 -23.46
CA PRO A 686 12.97 -12.77 -22.90
C PRO A 686 13.44 -11.79 -23.97
N SER A 687 13.06 -10.51 -23.80
CA SER A 687 13.42 -9.39 -24.68
C SER A 687 12.85 -9.49 -26.12
N VAL A 688 11.84 -10.33 -26.35
CA VAL A 688 11.11 -10.41 -27.62
C VAL A 688 9.89 -9.47 -27.57
N SER A 689 9.81 -8.51 -28.48
CA SER A 689 8.72 -7.54 -28.59
C SER A 689 8.58 -6.98 -30.00
N ALA A 690 7.62 -6.08 -30.23
CA ALA A 690 7.50 -5.35 -31.49
C ALA A 690 8.75 -4.52 -31.83
N LEU A 691 9.53 -4.11 -30.82
CA LEU A 691 10.75 -3.31 -30.97
C LEU A 691 12.03 -4.16 -31.01
N SER A 692 11.96 -5.41 -30.55
CA SER A 692 13.04 -6.39 -30.57
C SER A 692 12.49 -7.76 -30.96
N ALA A 693 12.41 -8.05 -32.26
CA ALA A 693 11.94 -9.35 -32.74
C ALA A 693 12.96 -10.48 -32.49
N ILE A 694 14.18 -10.11 -32.08
CA ILE A 694 15.29 -11.04 -31.96
C ILE A 694 15.37 -11.61 -30.54
N GLY A 695 14.98 -10.96 -29.44
CA GLY A 695 15.10 -11.58 -28.10
C GLY A 695 16.53 -11.65 -27.56
N SER A 696 16.70 -12.17 -26.33
CA SER A 696 18.02 -12.29 -25.69
C SER A 696 18.87 -13.42 -26.30
N SER A 697 20.10 -13.07 -26.68
CA SER A 697 21.10 -13.97 -27.28
C SER A 697 22.12 -14.52 -26.27
N GLN A 698 21.82 -14.43 -24.98
CA GLN A 698 22.70 -15.02 -23.97
C GLN A 698 22.65 -16.56 -24.08
N ASP A 699 23.83 -17.18 -24.00
CA ASP A 699 23.94 -18.64 -23.94
C ASP A 699 23.53 -19.11 -22.54
N ASN A 700 22.59 -20.05 -22.49
CA ASN A 700 22.17 -20.80 -21.29
C ASN A 700 21.42 -19.96 -20.22
N ILE A 701 20.63 -20.66 -19.41
CA ILE A 701 19.93 -20.10 -18.25
C ILE A 701 20.40 -20.85 -17.00
N HIS A 702 21.10 -20.12 -16.13
CA HIS A 702 21.46 -20.54 -14.78
C HIS A 702 20.93 -19.49 -13.81
N PHE A 703 19.64 -19.55 -13.54
CA PHE A 703 18.92 -18.45 -12.88
C PHE A 703 17.81 -18.99 -11.97
N THR A 704 17.44 -18.19 -10.97
CA THR A 704 16.34 -18.46 -10.05
C THR A 704 15.17 -17.53 -10.38
N PHE A 705 14.04 -18.11 -10.76
CA PHE A 705 12.76 -17.45 -10.95
C PHE A 705 11.94 -17.47 -9.65
N ASP A 706 10.93 -16.61 -9.52
CA ASP A 706 9.96 -16.58 -8.42
C ASP A 706 8.52 -16.52 -8.97
N THR A 707 7.59 -16.99 -8.16
CA THR A 707 6.16 -16.75 -8.34
C THR A 707 5.45 -16.63 -7.00
N VAL A 708 4.50 -15.70 -6.93
CA VAL A 708 3.58 -15.53 -5.79
C VAL A 708 2.23 -16.19 -6.03
N LEU A 709 1.93 -16.67 -7.24
CA LEU A 709 0.54 -16.99 -7.65
C LEU A 709 -0.05 -18.19 -6.91
N ASP A 710 0.80 -19.04 -6.32
CA ASP A 710 0.43 -20.21 -5.52
C ASP A 710 0.20 -19.87 -4.03
N TRP A 711 0.09 -18.58 -3.68
CA TRP A 711 -0.12 -18.13 -2.29
C TRP A 711 -1.36 -18.75 -1.66
N GLY A 712 -1.22 -19.30 -0.46
CA GLY A 712 -2.28 -19.98 0.29
C GLY A 712 -2.49 -21.44 -0.11
N GLU A 713 -1.85 -21.94 -1.17
CA GLU A 713 -2.04 -23.32 -1.61
C GLU A 713 -1.34 -24.36 -0.71
N ASN A 714 -1.86 -25.59 -0.72
CA ASN A 714 -1.18 -26.73 -0.12
C ASN A 714 -0.04 -27.21 -1.04
N SER A 715 1.14 -27.43 -0.47
CA SER A 715 2.33 -27.90 -1.20
C SER A 715 2.24 -29.33 -1.78
N VAL A 716 1.38 -30.19 -1.24
CA VAL A 716 1.43 -31.64 -1.49
C VAL A 716 0.92 -31.99 -2.89
N GLY A 717 1.75 -32.73 -3.63
CA GLY A 717 1.40 -33.29 -4.93
C GLY A 717 2.50 -33.08 -5.97
N ASN A 718 2.12 -33.27 -7.24
CA ASN A 718 3.05 -33.14 -8.36
C ASN A 718 3.13 -31.69 -8.84
N TRP A 719 4.29 -31.08 -8.66
CA TRP A 719 4.67 -29.83 -9.30
C TRP A 719 5.28 -30.13 -10.66
N GLN A 720 4.83 -29.42 -11.69
CA GLN A 720 5.30 -29.60 -13.06
C GLN A 720 6.00 -28.34 -13.55
N LEU A 721 7.22 -28.47 -14.08
CA LEU A 721 7.90 -27.39 -14.81
C LEU A 721 8.00 -27.77 -16.29
N ALA A 722 7.48 -26.91 -17.16
CA ALA A 722 7.48 -27.11 -18.60
C ALA A 722 8.36 -26.06 -19.29
N VAL A 723 9.23 -26.51 -20.20
CA VAL A 723 10.11 -25.66 -21.01
C VAL A 723 9.79 -25.88 -22.48
N TYR A 724 9.52 -24.80 -23.20
CA TYR A 724 9.15 -24.79 -24.61
C TYR A 724 10.15 -23.98 -25.42
N ASP A 725 10.41 -24.40 -26.65
CA ASP A 725 11.10 -23.61 -27.66
C ASP A 725 10.08 -23.17 -28.71
N ALA A 726 10.02 -21.86 -28.93
CA ALA A 726 9.03 -21.22 -29.76
C ALA A 726 9.56 -20.67 -31.10
N ALA A 727 10.83 -20.91 -31.46
CA ALA A 727 11.37 -20.61 -32.79
C ALA A 727 12.14 -21.79 -33.38
N LYS A 728 12.65 -21.61 -34.61
CA LYS A 728 13.27 -22.69 -35.38
C LYS A 728 14.78 -22.52 -35.47
N GLY A 729 15.52 -23.56 -35.14
CA GLY A 729 16.91 -23.78 -35.56
C GLY A 729 17.92 -23.85 -34.44
N ASP A 730 17.76 -23.03 -33.40
CA ASP A 730 18.53 -23.12 -32.17
C ASP A 730 17.91 -24.21 -31.29
N ILE A 731 18.73 -25.08 -30.70
CA ILE A 731 18.24 -26.21 -29.91
C ILE A 731 19.01 -26.26 -28.61
N GLY A 732 18.30 -26.50 -27.51
CA GLY A 732 18.87 -26.64 -26.18
C GLY A 732 18.60 -27.96 -25.48
N THR A 733 19.05 -28.04 -24.24
CA THR A 733 18.84 -29.15 -23.32
C THR A 733 18.36 -28.61 -21.99
N PHE A 734 17.25 -29.15 -21.48
CA PHE A 734 16.80 -28.92 -20.12
C PHE A 734 17.51 -29.92 -19.20
N GLU A 735 18.50 -29.44 -18.44
CA GLU A 735 19.42 -30.29 -17.69
C GLU A 735 18.86 -30.65 -16.32
N SER A 736 18.53 -29.64 -15.51
CA SER A 736 17.97 -29.83 -14.19
C SER A 736 17.19 -28.60 -13.71
N TRP A 737 16.37 -28.80 -12.70
CA TRP A 737 15.72 -27.72 -11.98
C TRP A 737 15.57 -28.06 -10.50
N THR A 738 15.44 -27.02 -9.68
CA THR A 738 15.16 -27.08 -8.25
C THR A 738 13.96 -26.19 -7.96
N ILE A 739 13.01 -26.71 -7.19
CA ILE A 739 11.91 -25.98 -6.60
C ILE A 739 12.20 -25.78 -5.12
N ASP A 740 12.02 -24.56 -4.64
CA ASP A 740 12.02 -24.20 -3.22
C ASP A 740 10.67 -23.55 -2.90
N LEU A 741 9.84 -24.27 -2.15
CA LEU A 741 8.55 -23.78 -1.68
C LEU A 741 8.75 -23.03 -0.36
N ILE A 742 8.31 -21.78 -0.31
CA ILE A 742 8.46 -20.89 0.86
C ILE A 742 7.10 -20.60 1.45
N GLY A 743 6.99 -20.68 2.77
CA GLY A 743 5.78 -20.26 3.48
C GLY A 743 5.79 -20.68 4.94
N LYS A 744 4.68 -21.26 5.39
CA LYS A 744 4.50 -21.67 6.79
C LYS A 744 4.12 -23.14 6.91
N ALA A 745 4.47 -23.73 8.05
CA ALA A 745 4.03 -25.08 8.37
C ALA A 745 2.51 -25.19 8.26
N ALA A 746 2.02 -26.31 7.72
CA ALA A 746 0.60 -26.59 7.72
C ALA A 746 0.09 -26.52 9.15
N ASN A 747 -0.93 -25.69 9.36
CA ASN A 747 -1.60 -25.52 10.63
C ASN A 747 -3.06 -25.91 10.47
N LYS A 748 -3.59 -26.50 11.54
CA LYS A 748 -5.01 -26.80 11.69
C LYS A 748 -5.79 -25.52 11.98
N ASP A 749 -5.21 -24.64 12.81
CA ASP A 749 -5.84 -23.35 13.10
C ASP A 749 -5.82 -22.47 11.83
N ASN A 750 -6.98 -22.29 11.22
CA ASN A 750 -7.17 -21.52 9.99
C ASN A 750 -7.77 -20.13 10.29
N THR A 751 -7.42 -19.16 9.46
CA THR A 751 -8.06 -17.83 9.47
C THR A 751 -8.67 -17.59 8.10
N PHE A 752 -10.00 -17.54 8.03
CA PHE A 752 -10.75 -17.27 6.81
C PHE A 752 -11.01 -15.77 6.68
N ILE A 753 -10.44 -15.16 5.66
CA ILE A 753 -10.39 -13.71 5.49
C ILE A 753 -11.44 -13.27 4.46
N TYR A 754 -12.21 -12.24 4.79
CA TYR A 754 -13.26 -11.71 3.93
C TYR A 754 -13.04 -10.23 3.60
N THR A 755 -13.23 -9.87 2.34
CA THR A 755 -13.08 -8.50 1.82
C THR A 755 -14.35 -8.02 1.11
N ASN A 756 -14.35 -6.75 0.69
CA ASN A 756 -15.50 -6.13 0.04
C ASN A 756 -15.92 -6.84 -1.27
N GLU A 757 -15.04 -7.66 -1.86
CA GLU A 757 -15.32 -8.44 -3.07
C GLU A 757 -16.19 -9.69 -2.80
N TYR A 758 -16.34 -10.12 -1.55
CA TYR A 758 -17.07 -11.35 -1.19
C TYR A 758 -18.47 -11.45 -1.84
N PRO A 759 -19.35 -10.43 -1.77
CA PRO A 759 -20.68 -10.53 -2.39
C PRO A 759 -20.65 -10.69 -3.91
N TYR A 760 -19.72 -10.02 -4.60
CA TYR A 760 -19.54 -10.15 -6.04
C TYR A 760 -19.04 -11.56 -6.40
N LEU A 761 -18.07 -12.07 -5.65
CA LEU A 761 -17.52 -13.40 -5.86
C LEU A 761 -18.56 -14.50 -5.61
N VAL A 762 -19.36 -14.41 -4.55
CA VAL A 762 -20.48 -15.35 -4.30
C VAL A 762 -21.53 -15.31 -5.42
N THR A 763 -21.77 -14.13 -6.00
CA THR A 763 -22.68 -14.00 -7.14
C THR A 763 -22.13 -14.73 -8.37
N SER A 764 -20.81 -14.65 -8.59
CA SER A 764 -20.14 -15.33 -9.71
C SER A 764 -19.94 -16.84 -9.49
N ASP A 765 -19.65 -17.24 -8.25
CA ASP A 765 -19.42 -18.62 -7.82
C ASP A 765 -20.12 -18.85 -6.45
N PRO A 766 -21.35 -19.39 -6.47
CA PRO A 766 -22.11 -19.65 -5.25
C PRO A 766 -21.45 -20.64 -4.28
N ALA A 767 -20.45 -21.42 -4.69
CA ALA A 767 -19.76 -22.36 -3.81
C ALA A 767 -18.99 -21.64 -2.69
N ARG A 768 -18.54 -20.41 -2.94
CA ARG A 768 -17.85 -19.54 -1.96
C ARG A 768 -18.71 -19.16 -0.74
N ALA A 769 -20.03 -19.37 -0.81
CA ALA A 769 -20.93 -19.11 0.32
C ALA A 769 -20.92 -20.23 1.38
N MET A 770 -20.22 -21.34 1.14
CA MET A 770 -20.14 -22.48 2.06
C MET A 770 -18.73 -22.55 2.67
N LEU A 771 -18.64 -22.32 3.99
CA LEU A 771 -17.40 -22.49 4.73
C LEU A 771 -17.24 -23.95 5.18
N THR A 772 -16.14 -24.57 4.76
CA THR A 772 -15.78 -25.93 5.16
C THR A 772 -14.36 -25.96 5.71
N ASP A 773 -14.23 -26.33 6.98
CA ASP A 773 -13.02 -26.93 7.55
C ASP A 773 -13.29 -28.41 7.90
N THR A 774 -12.28 -29.26 7.68
CA THR A 774 -12.30 -30.70 7.97
C THR A 774 -11.11 -31.18 8.79
N ASP A 775 -10.13 -30.33 9.09
CA ASP A 775 -8.93 -30.75 9.81
C ASP A 775 -8.93 -30.38 11.32
N GLY A 776 -9.94 -29.61 11.75
CA GLY A 776 -10.16 -29.15 13.13
C GLY A 776 -9.16 -28.05 13.51
N GLY A 777 -9.00 -27.76 14.80
CA GLY A 777 -8.11 -26.68 15.25
C GLY A 777 -8.90 -25.59 15.96
N ILE A 778 -8.32 -24.40 16.05
CA ILE A 778 -9.01 -23.17 16.47
C ILE A 778 -9.11 -22.27 15.25
N ASP A 779 -10.30 -22.19 14.66
CA ASP A 779 -10.53 -21.50 13.41
C ASP A 779 -11.18 -20.14 13.62
N THR A 780 -10.82 -19.18 12.78
CA THR A 780 -11.30 -17.80 12.87
C THR A 780 -11.97 -17.36 11.57
N ILE A 781 -13.16 -16.78 11.66
CA ILE A 781 -13.70 -15.90 10.60
C ILE A 781 -13.20 -14.49 10.85
N ASN A 782 -12.47 -13.90 9.90
CA ASN A 782 -11.94 -12.55 10.02
C ASN A 782 -12.55 -11.64 8.94
N ALA A 783 -13.40 -10.74 9.40
CA ALA A 783 -14.10 -9.73 8.61
C ALA A 783 -13.49 -8.33 8.77
N ALA A 784 -12.28 -8.20 9.32
CA ALA A 784 -11.67 -6.91 9.65
C ALA A 784 -11.59 -5.96 8.45
N ALA A 785 -11.37 -6.47 7.23
CA ALA A 785 -11.30 -5.63 6.02
C ALA A 785 -12.66 -5.01 5.61
N LEU A 786 -13.78 -5.43 6.21
CA LEU A 786 -15.13 -4.99 5.86
C LEU A 786 -15.53 -3.70 6.59
N GLY A 787 -16.43 -2.92 5.98
CA GLY A 787 -16.95 -1.67 6.55
C GLY A 787 -18.45 -1.63 6.81
N LEU A 788 -19.22 -2.61 6.34
CA LEU A 788 -20.65 -2.73 6.64
C LEU A 788 -20.88 -3.55 7.91
N ASN A 789 -22.09 -3.44 8.47
CA ASN A 789 -22.54 -4.25 9.59
C ASN A 789 -22.60 -5.73 9.19
N ASN A 790 -21.81 -6.56 9.85
CA ASN A 790 -21.72 -7.98 9.66
C ASN A 790 -22.46 -8.72 10.78
N ARG A 791 -23.00 -9.90 10.45
CA ARG A 791 -23.49 -10.85 11.45
C ARG A 791 -22.69 -12.13 11.32
N ILE A 792 -21.94 -12.49 12.36
CA ILE A 792 -21.19 -13.74 12.41
C ILE A 792 -21.78 -14.61 13.53
N ASP A 793 -22.38 -15.74 13.14
CA ASP A 793 -22.99 -16.68 14.08
C ASP A 793 -22.24 -18.02 14.06
N LEU A 794 -21.33 -18.19 15.02
CA LEU A 794 -20.52 -19.39 15.18
C LEU A 794 -21.33 -20.57 15.74
N SER A 795 -22.48 -20.30 16.37
CA SER A 795 -23.40 -21.33 16.87
C SER A 795 -24.17 -22.05 15.76
N LYS A 796 -24.21 -21.44 14.57
CA LYS A 796 -24.97 -21.91 13.39
C LYS A 796 -26.49 -21.87 13.58
N ALA A 797 -26.97 -21.21 14.63
CA ALA A 797 -28.41 -21.05 14.88
C ALA A 797 -29.07 -20.20 13.79
N THR A 798 -28.33 -19.23 13.25
CA THR A 798 -28.70 -18.40 12.11
C THR A 798 -27.58 -18.35 11.08
N THR A 799 -27.91 -18.02 9.83
CA THR A 799 -26.91 -17.81 8.77
C THR A 799 -26.14 -16.51 9.03
N SER A 800 -24.81 -16.58 8.88
CA SER A 800 -23.95 -15.40 8.93
C SER A 800 -24.15 -14.53 7.68
N ILE A 801 -23.98 -13.23 7.82
CA ILE A 801 -24.11 -12.24 6.75
C ILE A 801 -22.87 -11.36 6.76
N LEU A 802 -22.07 -11.41 5.70
CA LEU A 802 -20.84 -10.64 5.53
C LEU A 802 -21.01 -9.69 4.35
N ASN A 803 -20.85 -8.39 4.58
CA ASN A 803 -21.01 -7.35 3.57
C ASN A 803 -22.31 -7.49 2.73
N GLY A 804 -23.40 -7.96 3.35
CA GLY A 804 -24.69 -8.20 2.71
C GLY A 804 -24.89 -9.56 2.01
N ALA A 805 -23.86 -10.40 1.91
CA ALA A 805 -23.94 -11.76 1.37
C ALA A 805 -23.96 -12.83 2.46
N ASN A 806 -24.63 -13.95 2.19
CA ASN A 806 -24.74 -15.06 3.14
C ASN A 806 -23.45 -15.89 3.20
N LEU A 807 -23.01 -16.21 4.41
CA LEU A 807 -21.99 -17.22 4.69
C LEU A 807 -22.60 -18.35 5.52
N THR A 808 -22.56 -19.58 5.01
CA THR A 808 -23.05 -20.77 5.69
C THR A 808 -21.88 -21.60 6.20
N ILE A 809 -21.80 -21.81 7.52
CA ILE A 809 -20.84 -22.75 8.12
C ILE A 809 -21.38 -24.17 7.95
N SER A 810 -20.59 -25.05 7.33
CA SER A 810 -20.98 -26.44 7.12
C SER A 810 -21.32 -27.15 8.44
N PRO A 811 -22.30 -28.08 8.45
CA PRO A 811 -22.64 -28.85 9.64
C PRO A 811 -21.46 -29.59 10.29
N THR A 812 -20.47 -29.99 9.48
CA THR A 812 -19.27 -30.73 9.93
C THR A 812 -18.12 -29.84 10.39
N THR A 813 -18.21 -28.54 10.17
CA THR A 813 -17.14 -27.57 10.43
C THR A 813 -17.39 -26.85 11.74
N THR A 814 -16.40 -26.71 12.61
CA THR A 814 -16.50 -25.89 13.81
C THR A 814 -15.63 -24.66 13.60
N ILE A 815 -16.12 -23.49 13.99
CA ILE A 815 -15.34 -22.25 13.98
C ILE A 815 -15.43 -21.69 15.41
N GLU A 816 -14.29 -21.45 16.01
CA GLU A 816 -14.13 -21.07 17.40
C GLU A 816 -14.19 -19.55 17.58
N ASP A 817 -13.58 -18.81 16.67
CA ASP A 817 -13.29 -17.39 16.85
C ASP A 817 -13.86 -16.52 15.72
N ALA A 818 -14.10 -15.24 16.02
CA ALA A 818 -14.54 -14.27 15.02
C ALA A 818 -13.96 -12.87 15.28
N THR A 819 -13.61 -12.20 14.19
CA THR A 819 -13.26 -10.77 14.16
C THR A 819 -14.23 -10.06 13.22
N GLY A 820 -14.92 -9.05 13.73
CA GLY A 820 -15.76 -8.11 12.98
C GLY A 820 -14.94 -7.13 12.14
N GLY A 821 -15.62 -6.18 11.51
CA GLY A 821 -15.09 -5.08 10.73
C GLY A 821 -15.31 -3.73 11.41
N SER A 822 -15.36 -2.64 10.63
CA SER A 822 -15.59 -1.30 11.19
C SER A 822 -17.08 -0.91 11.27
N GLY A 823 -17.98 -1.88 11.12
CA GLY A 823 -19.43 -1.67 11.15
C GLY A 823 -19.99 -1.91 12.54
N ASN A 824 -21.30 -1.72 12.73
CA ASN A 824 -21.97 -2.15 13.96
C ASN A 824 -22.31 -3.64 13.83
N ASP A 825 -21.37 -4.49 14.22
CA ASP A 825 -21.40 -5.91 13.97
C ASP A 825 -22.15 -6.69 15.05
N THR A 826 -22.62 -7.88 14.70
CA THR A 826 -23.22 -8.82 15.64
C THR A 826 -22.44 -10.12 15.61
N LEU A 827 -21.75 -10.43 16.70
CA LEU A 827 -20.94 -11.64 16.85
C LEU A 827 -21.58 -12.55 17.90
N ILE A 828 -21.81 -13.81 17.53
CA ILE A 828 -22.43 -14.83 18.38
C ILE A 828 -21.49 -16.02 18.49
N ALA A 829 -21.08 -16.32 19.72
CA ALA A 829 -20.20 -17.43 20.05
C ALA A 829 -20.90 -18.78 19.92
N ASN A 830 -20.08 -19.82 19.83
CA ASN A 830 -20.55 -21.20 19.86
C ASN A 830 -20.65 -21.71 21.32
N ALA A 831 -20.94 -22.99 21.51
CA ALA A 831 -21.12 -23.57 22.84
C ALA A 831 -19.82 -24.07 23.53
N ILE A 832 -18.67 -24.01 22.85
CA ILE A 832 -17.39 -24.54 23.36
C ILE A 832 -16.47 -23.45 23.96
N GLY A 833 -16.80 -22.18 23.74
CA GLY A 833 -16.00 -21.01 24.11
C GLY A 833 -15.30 -20.41 22.90
N SER A 834 -15.38 -19.09 22.79
CA SER A 834 -14.96 -18.31 21.64
C SER A 834 -14.17 -17.06 22.06
N VAL A 835 -13.31 -16.60 21.16
CA VAL A 835 -12.76 -15.25 21.17
C VAL A 835 -13.46 -14.42 20.11
N LEU A 836 -14.24 -13.43 20.56
CA LEU A 836 -14.96 -12.51 19.69
C LEU A 836 -14.35 -11.12 19.75
N ARG A 837 -14.15 -10.49 18.59
CA ARG A 837 -13.60 -9.13 18.46
C ARG A 837 -14.53 -8.27 17.61
N GLY A 838 -15.20 -7.30 18.22
CA GLY A 838 -16.08 -6.35 17.51
C GLY A 838 -15.30 -5.45 16.55
N MET A 839 -14.20 -4.88 17.04
CA MET A 839 -13.27 -3.98 16.36
C MET A 839 -13.67 -2.50 16.49
N ASP A 840 -14.13 -1.85 15.41
CA ASP A 840 -14.57 -0.46 15.45
C ASP A 840 -16.08 -0.47 15.16
N GLY A 841 -16.88 0.32 15.87
CA GLY A 841 -18.34 0.33 15.70
C GLY A 841 -19.08 0.10 17.03
N ASN A 842 -20.40 0.20 17.02
CA ASN A 842 -21.21 -0.15 18.20
C ASN A 842 -21.66 -1.61 18.04
N ASP A 843 -20.87 -2.53 18.57
CA ASP A 843 -21.01 -3.96 18.33
C ASP A 843 -21.93 -4.64 19.34
N THR A 844 -22.47 -5.81 18.95
CA THR A 844 -23.24 -6.70 19.81
C THR A 844 -22.54 -8.05 19.88
N LEU A 845 -22.03 -8.40 21.07
CA LEU A 845 -21.32 -9.66 21.32
C LEU A 845 -22.14 -10.55 22.28
N ALA A 846 -22.34 -11.82 21.91
CA ALA A 846 -23.03 -12.82 22.73
C ALA A 846 -22.19 -14.09 22.93
N GLY A 847 -21.85 -14.44 24.18
CA GLY A 847 -21.00 -15.57 24.60
C GLY A 847 -21.71 -16.94 24.62
N ASN A 848 -23.04 -16.96 24.68
CA ASN A 848 -23.82 -18.21 24.65
C ASN A 848 -23.54 -19.13 25.86
N THR A 849 -23.10 -20.39 25.68
CA THR A 849 -22.88 -21.32 26.81
C THR A 849 -21.40 -21.62 27.09
N GLY A 850 -20.50 -20.99 26.34
CA GLY A 850 -19.06 -21.22 26.38
C GLY A 850 -18.39 -20.53 27.58
N ASN A 851 -17.06 -20.57 27.61
CA ASN A 851 -16.30 -19.61 28.43
C ASN A 851 -15.60 -18.68 27.45
N ASP A 852 -16.09 -17.46 27.34
CA ASP A 852 -15.79 -16.60 26.20
C ASP A 852 -14.87 -15.43 26.57
N LYS A 853 -14.10 -14.97 25.59
CA LYS A 853 -13.38 -13.71 25.68
C LYS A 853 -13.94 -12.73 24.65
N LEU A 854 -14.53 -11.66 25.15
CA LEU A 854 -15.32 -10.72 24.38
C LEU A 854 -14.61 -9.37 24.36
N PHE A 855 -14.17 -8.94 23.18
CA PHE A 855 -13.50 -7.66 22.95
C PHE A 855 -14.48 -6.80 22.16
N GLY A 856 -15.10 -5.81 22.80
CA GLY A 856 -15.98 -4.85 22.10
C GLY A 856 -15.17 -4.05 21.08
N GLY A 857 -14.24 -3.25 21.59
CA GLY A 857 -13.31 -2.48 20.78
C GLY A 857 -13.66 -1.00 20.89
N LYS A 858 -13.54 -0.25 19.80
CA LYS A 858 -13.92 1.17 19.79
C LYS A 858 -15.41 1.31 19.51
N GLY A 859 -16.12 2.00 20.38
CA GLY A 859 -17.52 2.36 20.16
C GLY A 859 -18.33 2.22 21.45
N ASN A 860 -19.63 2.03 21.34
CA ASN A 860 -20.48 1.74 22.50
C ASN A 860 -21.07 0.35 22.31
N ASP A 861 -20.45 -0.64 22.94
CA ASP A 861 -20.74 -2.03 22.67
C ASP A 861 -21.76 -2.62 23.64
N SER A 862 -22.48 -3.64 23.18
CA SER A 862 -23.36 -4.46 23.98
C SER A 862 -22.76 -5.86 24.12
N ILE A 863 -22.18 -6.15 25.28
CA ILE A 863 -21.49 -7.41 25.56
C ILE A 863 -22.32 -8.25 26.55
N ASN A 864 -22.71 -9.44 26.14
CA ASN A 864 -23.40 -10.41 26.97
C ASN A 864 -22.64 -11.73 27.00
N GLY A 865 -22.12 -12.14 28.17
CA GLY A 865 -21.44 -13.45 28.31
C GLY A 865 -22.39 -14.64 28.28
N ASP A 866 -23.66 -14.42 28.65
CA ASP A 866 -24.68 -15.46 28.84
C ASP A 866 -24.32 -16.47 29.94
N ALA A 867 -24.14 -17.75 29.62
CA ALA A 867 -23.84 -18.80 30.59
C ALA A 867 -22.40 -19.26 30.38
N GLY A 868 -21.60 -19.25 31.42
CA GLY A 868 -20.17 -19.45 31.20
C GLY A 868 -19.35 -18.89 32.33
N ILE A 869 -18.05 -18.86 32.14
CA ILE A 869 -17.14 -17.96 32.81
C ILE A 869 -16.55 -17.07 31.74
N ASP A 870 -17.08 -15.86 31.65
CA ASP A 870 -16.81 -14.95 30.55
C ASP A 870 -15.93 -13.79 30.98
N ILE A 871 -15.15 -13.30 30.01
CA ILE A 871 -14.24 -12.18 30.19
C ILE A 871 -14.54 -11.12 29.13
N ALA A 872 -14.96 -9.92 29.57
CA ALA A 872 -14.97 -8.74 28.71
C ALA A 872 -13.61 -8.03 28.80
N VAL A 873 -13.00 -7.71 27.66
CA VAL A 873 -11.63 -7.18 27.58
C VAL A 873 -11.61 -5.76 27.00
N PHE A 874 -10.88 -4.87 27.66
CA PHE A 874 -10.74 -3.45 27.32
C PHE A 874 -9.28 -3.09 27.04
N SER A 875 -9.06 -2.11 26.15
CA SER A 875 -7.74 -1.83 25.57
C SER A 875 -6.81 -1.06 26.51
N GLY A 876 -7.38 -0.23 27.40
CA GLY A 876 -6.66 0.67 28.29
C GLY A 876 -6.50 0.16 29.73
N LYS A 877 -5.83 0.97 30.55
CA LYS A 877 -5.64 0.71 31.99
C LYS A 877 -6.93 0.95 32.76
N LEU A 878 -7.19 0.19 33.82
CA LEU A 878 -8.39 0.32 34.65
C LEU A 878 -8.62 1.76 35.17
N SER A 879 -7.55 2.49 35.50
CA SER A 879 -7.64 3.88 35.95
C SER A 879 -8.22 4.85 34.91
N ASN A 880 -8.28 4.46 33.65
CA ASN A 880 -8.91 5.22 32.57
C ASN A 880 -10.42 4.98 32.46
N TYR A 881 -11.02 4.10 33.25
CA TYR A 881 -12.44 3.76 33.13
C TYR A 881 -13.24 4.18 34.36
N ASN A 882 -14.55 4.31 34.17
CA ASN A 882 -15.55 4.35 35.24
C ASN A 882 -16.51 3.17 35.06
N LEU A 883 -16.78 2.45 36.13
CA LEU A 883 -17.67 1.30 36.16
C LEU A 883 -18.91 1.64 36.99
N ASN A 884 -20.08 1.56 36.36
CA ASN A 884 -21.37 1.85 37.00
C ASN A 884 -22.29 0.62 36.93
N HIS A 885 -22.70 0.11 38.08
CA HIS A 885 -23.66 -0.99 38.18
C HIS A 885 -25.13 -0.49 38.21
N GLN A 886 -26.00 -1.13 37.43
CA GLN A 886 -27.46 -0.98 37.49
C GLN A 886 -28.16 -2.34 37.30
N GLY A 887 -28.59 -2.95 38.41
CA GLY A 887 -29.38 -4.18 38.37
C GLY A 887 -28.57 -5.44 38.05
N LYS A 888 -28.55 -5.87 36.78
CA LYS A 888 -27.71 -6.98 36.27
C LYS A 888 -26.72 -6.51 35.19
N THR A 889 -26.68 -5.21 34.97
CA THR A 889 -25.96 -4.58 33.88
C THR A 889 -24.88 -3.68 34.46
N TYR A 890 -23.70 -3.74 33.88
CA TYR A 890 -22.61 -2.80 34.15
C TYR A 890 -22.45 -1.88 32.95
N SER A 891 -22.21 -0.60 33.21
CA SER A 891 -21.77 0.37 32.20
C SER A 891 -20.30 0.67 32.45
N VAL A 892 -19.45 0.36 31.47
CA VAL A 892 -18.00 0.61 31.49
C VAL A 892 -17.73 1.80 30.58
N VAL A 893 -17.29 2.92 31.15
CA VAL A 893 -17.10 4.19 30.43
C VAL A 893 -15.61 4.49 30.37
N ASP A 894 -15.03 4.48 29.17
CA ASP A 894 -13.66 4.95 28.93
C ASP A 894 -13.60 6.48 29.01
N LYS A 895 -12.80 7.01 29.93
CA LYS A 895 -12.58 8.45 30.11
C LYS A 895 -11.75 9.06 28.98
N THR A 896 -11.03 8.24 28.20
CA THR A 896 -10.26 8.66 27.03
C THR A 896 -11.06 8.63 25.74
N GLY A 897 -12.16 7.87 25.72
CA GLY A 897 -13.10 7.76 24.61
C GLY A 897 -12.66 6.81 23.48
N ILE A 898 -11.59 6.04 23.66
CA ILE A 898 -11.11 5.06 22.67
C ILE A 898 -12.10 3.89 22.61
N ASP A 899 -12.39 3.27 23.77
CA ASP A 899 -13.34 2.15 23.88
C ASP A 899 -14.78 2.62 24.13
N GLY A 900 -15.04 3.94 24.14
CA GLY A 900 -16.36 4.53 24.36
C GLY A 900 -17.09 4.09 25.64
N THR A 901 -18.35 3.67 25.53
CA THR A 901 -19.25 3.34 26.65
C THR A 901 -19.99 2.02 26.42
N ASP A 902 -19.54 0.99 27.12
CA ASP A 902 -20.00 -0.37 26.92
C ASP A 902 -21.02 -0.80 27.95
N THR A 903 -21.96 -1.62 27.50
CA THR A 903 -23.01 -2.24 28.30
C THR A 903 -22.71 -3.72 28.47
N ILE A 904 -22.43 -4.16 29.70
CA ILE A 904 -22.00 -5.51 30.02
C ILE A 904 -23.06 -6.24 30.84
N THR A 905 -23.42 -7.45 30.44
CA THR A 905 -24.33 -8.34 31.19
C THR A 905 -23.82 -9.77 31.23
N ASN A 906 -24.10 -10.50 32.32
CA ASN A 906 -23.73 -11.91 32.49
C ASN A 906 -22.24 -12.18 32.15
N VAL A 907 -21.34 -11.34 32.67
CA VAL A 907 -19.89 -11.51 32.54
C VAL A 907 -19.30 -11.59 33.94
N GLU A 908 -18.38 -12.52 34.16
CA GLU A 908 -17.76 -12.76 35.47
C GLU A 908 -16.56 -11.85 35.70
N THR A 909 -15.79 -11.54 34.64
CA THR A 909 -14.54 -10.79 34.74
C THR A 909 -14.45 -9.67 33.71
N LEU A 910 -14.03 -8.48 34.14
CA LEU A 910 -13.55 -7.43 33.24
C LEU A 910 -12.01 -7.44 33.26
N GLN A 911 -11.38 -7.46 32.10
CA GLN A 911 -9.92 -7.42 31.96
C GLN A 911 -9.50 -6.13 31.27
N PHE A 912 -8.61 -5.38 31.92
CA PHE A 912 -7.99 -4.16 31.40
C PHE A 912 -6.52 -4.44 31.05
N SER A 913 -5.80 -3.46 30.53
CA SER A 913 -4.39 -3.61 30.13
C SER A 913 -3.43 -3.84 31.32
N ASP A 914 -3.85 -3.55 32.56
CA ASP A 914 -3.05 -3.67 33.77
C ASP A 914 -3.67 -4.50 34.91
N MET A 915 -5.00 -4.57 35.00
CA MET A 915 -5.73 -5.21 36.09
C MET A 915 -6.97 -5.97 35.62
N THR A 916 -7.51 -6.83 36.49
CA THR A 916 -8.81 -7.47 36.32
C THR A 916 -9.79 -7.01 37.40
N VAL A 917 -11.08 -7.03 37.09
CA VAL A 917 -12.19 -6.82 38.03
C VAL A 917 -13.09 -8.04 38.00
N ASN A 918 -13.11 -8.81 39.08
CA ASN A 918 -14.03 -9.93 39.26
C ASN A 918 -15.40 -9.39 39.74
N LEU A 919 -16.42 -9.52 38.90
CA LEU A 919 -17.77 -9.00 39.15
C LEU A 919 -18.59 -9.88 40.10
N THR A 920 -18.12 -11.10 40.41
CA THR A 920 -18.86 -12.08 41.23
C THR A 920 -18.43 -12.11 42.70
N ILE A 921 -17.21 -11.64 43.00
CA ILE A 921 -16.58 -11.81 44.31
C ILE A 921 -17.38 -11.21 45.46
N GLN A 922 -18.05 -10.06 45.25
CA GLN A 922 -18.87 -9.44 46.28
C GLN A 922 -20.05 -10.34 46.69
N ALA A 923 -20.74 -10.93 45.72
CA ALA A 923 -21.83 -11.86 45.97
C ALA A 923 -21.33 -13.16 46.63
N ILE A 924 -20.20 -13.70 46.15
CA ILE A 924 -19.55 -14.88 46.73
C ILE A 924 -19.20 -14.63 48.20
N ALA A 925 -18.56 -13.50 48.51
CA ALA A 925 -18.17 -13.15 49.87
C ALA A 925 -19.37 -12.86 50.78
N ALA A 926 -20.44 -12.24 50.25
CA ALA A 926 -21.67 -11.97 51.00
C ALA A 926 -22.40 -13.25 51.42
N ASN A 927 -22.33 -14.30 50.60
CA ASN A 927 -22.96 -15.61 50.86
C ASN A 927 -22.11 -16.53 51.76
N ALA A 928 -20.85 -16.18 52.01
CA ALA A 928 -19.95 -16.96 52.84
C ALA A 928 -19.98 -16.53 54.32
N PRO A 929 -19.60 -17.41 55.26
CA PRO A 929 -19.46 -17.02 56.66
C PRO A 929 -18.42 -15.90 56.83
N LYS A 930 -18.83 -14.72 57.34
CA LYS A 930 -17.97 -13.53 57.49
C LYS A 930 -16.64 -13.83 58.19
N ALA A 931 -16.67 -14.63 59.25
CA ALA A 931 -15.47 -15.04 59.99
C ALA A 931 -14.51 -15.89 59.12
N GLY A 932 -15.05 -16.73 58.23
CA GLY A 932 -14.26 -17.51 57.28
C GLY A 932 -13.58 -16.62 56.25
N VAL A 933 -14.32 -15.69 55.64
CA VAL A 933 -13.79 -14.72 54.68
C VAL A 933 -12.67 -13.87 55.30
N GLN A 934 -12.89 -13.36 56.52
CA GLN A 934 -11.87 -12.62 57.26
C GLN A 934 -10.63 -13.48 57.52
N ARG A 935 -10.81 -14.71 58.00
CA ARG A 935 -9.70 -15.62 58.29
C ARG A 935 -8.89 -15.97 57.03
N LEU A 936 -9.51 -16.08 55.86
CA LEU A 936 -8.77 -16.29 54.60
C LEU A 936 -7.85 -15.10 54.29
N MET A 937 -8.31 -13.86 54.42
CA MET A 937 -7.46 -12.67 54.26
C MET A 937 -6.32 -12.65 55.29
N GLU A 938 -6.60 -13.06 56.53
CA GLU A 938 -5.57 -13.20 57.58
C GLU A 938 -4.51 -14.25 57.24
N LEU A 939 -4.89 -15.36 56.59
CA LEU A 939 -3.94 -16.37 56.12
C LEU A 939 -3.02 -15.82 55.02
N TYR A 940 -3.54 -15.04 54.06
CA TYR A 940 -2.71 -14.36 53.06
C TYR A 940 -1.68 -13.42 53.68
N VAL A 941 -2.09 -12.63 54.66
CA VAL A 941 -1.18 -11.75 55.41
C VAL A 941 -0.18 -12.57 56.21
N ALA A 942 -0.62 -13.59 56.95
CA ALA A 942 0.23 -14.36 57.84
C ALA A 942 1.30 -15.17 57.11
N PHE A 943 0.93 -15.83 56.02
CA PHE A 943 1.88 -16.62 55.23
C PHE A 943 2.74 -15.71 54.34
N PHE A 944 2.13 -14.81 53.58
CA PHE A 944 2.84 -14.16 52.48
C PHE A 944 3.13 -12.67 52.70
N ASN A 945 2.65 -12.08 53.80
CA ASN A 945 2.60 -10.62 53.98
C ASN A 945 2.07 -9.93 52.72
N ARG A 946 0.96 -10.44 52.20
CA ARG A 946 0.39 -10.08 50.90
C ARG A 946 -1.11 -9.83 51.05
N VAL A 947 -1.62 -8.84 50.33
CA VAL A 947 -3.05 -8.68 50.07
C VAL A 947 -3.49 -9.73 49.02
N PRO A 948 -4.56 -10.51 49.25
CA PRO A 948 -5.07 -11.41 48.23
C PRO A 948 -5.60 -10.66 47.00
N ASP A 949 -5.65 -11.33 45.87
CA ASP A 949 -6.44 -10.91 44.70
C ASP A 949 -7.88 -11.46 44.78
N ALA A 950 -8.78 -10.87 44.01
CA ALA A 950 -10.20 -11.22 44.01
C ALA A 950 -10.46 -12.67 43.60
N ASP A 951 -9.80 -13.16 42.55
CA ASP A 951 -9.95 -14.53 42.06
C ASP A 951 -9.44 -15.56 43.07
N GLY A 952 -8.30 -15.27 43.72
CA GLY A 952 -7.79 -16.07 44.82
C GLY A 952 -8.75 -16.12 46.00
N MET A 953 -9.35 -14.98 46.37
CA MET A 953 -10.41 -14.96 47.39
C MET A 953 -11.63 -15.79 46.96
N ALA A 954 -12.10 -15.65 45.73
CA ALA A 954 -13.23 -16.42 45.20
C ALA A 954 -12.96 -17.93 45.30
N TYR A 955 -11.78 -18.37 44.88
CA TYR A 955 -11.35 -19.76 44.95
C TYR A 955 -11.39 -20.29 46.38
N TRP A 956 -10.75 -19.60 47.34
CA TRP A 956 -10.68 -20.10 48.72
C TRP A 956 -12.01 -20.05 49.45
N ILE A 957 -12.88 -19.08 49.14
CA ILE A 957 -14.25 -19.05 49.64
C ILE A 957 -15.03 -20.25 49.08
N GLY A 958 -14.85 -20.58 47.80
CA GLY A 958 -15.41 -21.79 47.19
C GLY A 958 -14.95 -23.06 47.90
N GLN A 959 -13.66 -23.17 48.22
CA GLN A 959 -13.13 -24.32 48.97
C GLN A 959 -13.73 -24.46 50.38
N LEU A 960 -14.02 -23.33 51.07
CA LEU A 960 -14.76 -23.36 52.33
C LEU A 960 -16.20 -23.85 52.13
N ALA A 961 -16.86 -23.41 51.06
CA ALA A 961 -18.23 -23.84 50.73
C ALA A 961 -18.29 -25.34 50.38
N GLU A 962 -17.23 -25.90 49.78
CA GLU A 962 -17.05 -27.33 49.51
C GLU A 962 -16.69 -28.16 50.76
N GLY A 963 -16.54 -27.51 51.93
CA GLY A 963 -16.37 -28.19 53.22
C GLY A 963 -14.92 -28.35 53.67
N LYS A 964 -13.92 -27.76 52.99
CA LYS A 964 -12.56 -27.67 53.57
C LYS A 964 -12.58 -26.79 54.80
N THR A 965 -11.87 -27.21 55.85
CA THR A 965 -11.67 -26.40 57.05
C THR A 965 -10.58 -25.35 56.82
N ILE A 966 -10.63 -24.25 57.57
CA ILE A 966 -9.60 -23.20 57.56
C ILE A 966 -8.19 -23.78 57.77
N ASN A 967 -8.02 -24.75 58.67
CA ASN A 967 -6.70 -25.33 58.94
C ASN A 967 -6.17 -26.15 57.75
N GLN A 968 -7.04 -26.88 57.04
CA GLN A 968 -6.67 -27.59 55.82
C GLN A 968 -6.29 -26.61 54.69
N ILE A 969 -7.00 -25.49 54.58
CA ILE A 969 -6.64 -24.42 53.64
C ILE A 969 -5.28 -23.82 54.03
N ALA A 970 -5.07 -23.49 55.30
CA ALA A 970 -3.80 -22.94 55.80
C ALA A 970 -2.61 -23.89 55.58
N ASP A 971 -2.80 -25.20 55.72
CA ASP A 971 -1.76 -26.20 55.38
C ASP A 971 -1.42 -26.19 53.87
N THR A 972 -2.40 -25.87 53.02
CA THR A 972 -2.19 -25.72 51.57
C THR A 972 -1.39 -24.46 51.21
N PHE A 973 -1.58 -23.36 51.94
CA PHE A 973 -0.85 -22.10 51.73
C PHE A 973 0.67 -22.28 51.85
N TYR A 974 1.13 -23.07 52.83
CA TYR A 974 2.56 -23.37 52.94
C TYR A 974 3.10 -24.05 51.67
N THR A 975 2.36 -25.03 51.16
CA THR A 975 2.75 -25.79 49.95
C THR A 975 2.83 -24.88 48.72
N ILE A 976 1.87 -23.96 48.56
CA ILE A 976 1.86 -22.96 47.48
C ILE A 976 3.03 -21.99 47.65
N GLY A 977 3.31 -21.54 48.88
CA GLY A 977 4.45 -20.67 49.17
C GLY A 977 5.78 -21.24 48.66
N VAL A 978 6.01 -22.54 48.84
CA VAL A 978 7.23 -23.22 48.38
C VAL A 978 7.36 -23.18 46.85
N GLN A 979 6.26 -23.23 46.09
CA GLN A 979 6.29 -23.14 44.62
C GLN A 979 6.82 -21.77 44.15
N PHE A 980 6.54 -20.70 44.92
CA PHE A 980 7.00 -19.34 44.65
C PHE A 980 8.11 -18.90 45.62
N SER A 981 9.03 -19.81 45.92
CA SER A 981 10.07 -19.64 46.95
C SER A 981 10.88 -18.34 46.82
N ASN A 982 11.19 -17.91 45.60
CA ASN A 982 11.93 -16.67 45.33
C ASN A 982 11.17 -15.40 45.75
N LEU A 983 9.84 -15.44 45.73
CA LEU A 983 8.98 -14.30 46.06
C LEU A 983 8.49 -14.36 47.51
N THR A 984 8.14 -15.55 48.01
CA THR A 984 7.52 -15.72 49.33
C THR A 984 8.52 -16.02 50.45
N GLY A 985 9.74 -16.44 50.11
CA GLY A 985 10.76 -16.86 51.06
C GLY A 985 10.59 -18.28 51.63
N TYR A 986 9.50 -19.00 51.28
CA TYR A 986 9.28 -20.38 51.72
C TYR A 986 10.12 -21.39 50.93
N ARG A 987 10.67 -22.42 51.60
CA ARG A 987 11.54 -23.43 50.99
C ARG A 987 11.11 -24.83 51.40
N ALA A 988 11.26 -25.82 50.52
CA ALA A 988 10.87 -27.20 50.81
C ALA A 988 11.55 -27.77 52.07
N ASN A 989 12.79 -27.39 52.33
CA ASN A 989 13.61 -27.81 53.48
C ASN A 989 13.65 -26.80 54.64
N MET A 990 12.69 -25.87 54.71
CA MET A 990 12.62 -24.85 55.76
C MET A 990 12.40 -25.48 57.14
N SER A 991 13.24 -25.11 58.11
CA SER A 991 13.12 -25.52 59.50
C SER A 991 11.87 -24.92 60.16
N ASN A 992 11.36 -25.57 61.20
CA ASN A 992 10.22 -25.05 61.97
C ASN A 992 10.51 -23.64 62.53
N ALA A 993 11.75 -23.39 62.96
CA ALA A 993 12.15 -22.09 63.49
C ALA A 993 12.12 -20.98 62.42
N GLU A 994 12.61 -21.26 61.21
CA GLU A 994 12.52 -20.32 60.08
C GLU A 994 11.07 -20.03 59.69
N PHE A 995 10.23 -21.07 59.62
CA PHE A 995 8.80 -20.94 59.34
C PHE A 995 8.09 -20.05 60.36
N ILE A 996 8.28 -20.33 61.66
CA ILE A 996 7.67 -19.56 62.76
C ILE A 996 8.12 -18.11 62.69
N ASN A 997 9.40 -17.85 62.41
CA ASN A 997 9.92 -16.48 62.33
C ASN A 997 9.29 -15.68 61.17
N ILE A 998 9.03 -16.29 60.02
CA ILE A 998 8.31 -15.61 58.92
C ILE A 998 6.90 -15.24 59.37
N VAL A 999 6.15 -16.19 59.92
CA VAL A 999 4.78 -15.95 60.40
C VAL A 999 4.76 -14.87 61.48
N TYR A 1000 5.71 -14.88 62.42
CA TYR A 1000 5.83 -13.88 63.47
C TYR A 1000 6.10 -12.47 62.94
N LYS A 1001 6.98 -12.35 61.93
CA LYS A 1001 7.24 -11.06 61.27
C LYS A 1001 5.98 -10.52 60.61
N ASN A 1002 5.25 -11.40 59.92
CA ASN A 1002 4.07 -11.02 59.16
C ASN A 1002 2.87 -10.65 60.04
N VAL A 1003 2.59 -11.47 61.07
CA VAL A 1003 1.42 -11.33 61.95
C VAL A 1003 1.66 -10.33 63.08
N LEU A 1004 2.84 -10.37 63.72
CA LEU A 1004 3.13 -9.53 64.89
C LEU A 1004 3.93 -8.27 64.55
N GLY A 1005 4.31 -8.05 63.28
CA GLY A 1005 5.06 -6.87 62.85
C GLY A 1005 6.45 -6.72 63.49
N ARG A 1006 7.00 -7.80 64.06
CA ARG A 1006 8.32 -7.80 64.71
C ARG A 1006 9.42 -7.89 63.68
N THR A 1007 10.51 -7.12 63.81
CA THR A 1007 11.67 -7.22 62.92
C THR A 1007 12.48 -8.49 63.15
N ASP A 1008 12.55 -8.95 64.41
CA ASP A 1008 13.48 -10.00 64.83
C ASP A 1008 12.86 -11.41 64.83
N GLY A 1009 11.56 -11.52 64.53
CA GLY A 1009 10.80 -12.78 64.59
C GLY A 1009 10.27 -13.11 65.98
N ALA A 1010 10.18 -14.41 66.30
CA ALA A 1010 9.73 -14.89 67.61
C ALA A 1010 10.82 -14.72 68.67
N ASP A 1011 10.44 -14.32 69.88
CA ASP A 1011 11.35 -14.37 71.03
C ASP A 1011 11.68 -15.83 71.40
N ALA A 1012 12.77 -16.04 72.13
CA ALA A 1012 13.27 -17.39 72.45
C ALA A 1012 12.21 -18.29 73.12
N GLY A 1013 11.34 -17.71 73.97
CA GLY A 1013 10.26 -18.42 74.63
C GLY A 1013 9.15 -18.83 73.66
N GLY A 1014 8.67 -17.89 72.85
CA GLY A 1014 7.68 -18.16 71.81
C GLY A 1014 8.17 -19.16 70.77
N LEU A 1015 9.42 -19.01 70.30
CA LEU A 1015 10.03 -19.91 69.31
C LEU A 1015 10.12 -21.34 69.84
N ALA A 1016 10.53 -21.53 71.10
CA ALA A 1016 10.59 -22.84 71.74
C ALA A 1016 9.21 -23.48 71.90
N TYR A 1017 8.21 -22.71 72.33
CA TYR A 1017 6.82 -23.17 72.48
C TYR A 1017 6.26 -23.69 71.15
N TRP A 1018 6.31 -22.86 70.10
CA TRP A 1018 5.75 -23.20 68.80
C TRP A 1018 6.50 -24.32 68.07
N THR A 1019 7.83 -24.34 68.20
CA THR A 1019 8.64 -25.42 67.63
C THR A 1019 8.31 -26.76 68.29
N GLY A 1020 8.08 -26.78 69.61
CA GLY A 1020 7.64 -27.97 70.35
C GLY A 1020 6.31 -28.53 69.83
N LYS A 1021 5.32 -27.65 69.58
CA LYS A 1021 4.00 -28.02 69.04
C LYS A 1021 4.03 -28.63 67.64
N LEU A 1022 4.98 -28.20 66.80
CA LEU A 1022 5.18 -28.79 65.48
C LEU A 1022 5.93 -30.13 65.54
N ILE A 1023 6.86 -30.29 66.49
CA ILE A 1023 7.64 -31.54 66.66
C ILE A 1023 6.78 -32.65 67.28
N ASP A 1024 5.96 -32.33 68.28
CA ASP A 1024 5.11 -33.30 68.97
C ASP A 1024 3.83 -33.67 68.20
N GLY A 1025 3.58 -32.99 67.07
CA GLY A 1025 2.44 -33.21 66.19
C GLY A 1025 1.10 -32.68 66.72
N THR A 1026 1.10 -31.91 67.82
CA THR A 1026 -0.12 -31.32 68.38
C THR A 1026 -0.61 -30.08 67.61
N ALA A 1027 0.22 -29.54 66.71
CA ALA A 1027 -0.17 -28.56 65.71
C ALA A 1027 0.39 -28.91 64.32
N THR A 1028 -0.38 -28.62 63.27
CA THR A 1028 0.16 -28.53 61.90
C THR A 1028 0.68 -27.11 61.67
N ARG A 1029 1.37 -26.87 60.55
CA ARG A 1029 1.79 -25.50 60.20
C ARG A 1029 0.57 -24.60 60.02
N GLY A 1030 -0.50 -25.09 59.41
CA GLY A 1030 -1.77 -24.39 59.28
C GLY A 1030 -2.46 -24.11 60.62
N SER A 1031 -2.65 -25.12 61.47
CA SER A 1031 -3.32 -24.91 62.76
C SER A 1031 -2.52 -24.04 63.73
N LEU A 1032 -1.18 -24.05 63.63
CA LEU A 1032 -0.30 -23.14 64.35
C LEU A 1032 -0.54 -21.69 63.92
N VAL A 1033 -0.58 -21.39 62.61
CA VAL A 1033 -0.83 -20.02 62.13
C VAL A 1033 -2.19 -19.51 62.60
N SER A 1034 -3.23 -20.33 62.54
CA SER A 1034 -4.56 -19.99 63.07
C SER A 1034 -4.50 -19.61 64.55
N THR A 1035 -3.75 -20.36 65.36
CA THR A 1035 -3.61 -20.08 66.80
C THR A 1035 -2.82 -18.79 67.07
N ILE A 1036 -1.77 -18.52 66.28
CA ILE A 1036 -1.01 -17.26 66.36
C ILE A 1036 -1.90 -16.06 66.02
N LEU A 1037 -2.73 -16.16 64.98
CA LEU A 1037 -3.69 -15.13 64.60
C LEU A 1037 -4.71 -14.87 65.72
N ASP A 1038 -5.27 -15.91 66.32
CA ASP A 1038 -6.19 -15.79 67.45
C ASP A 1038 -5.53 -15.04 68.63
N ALA A 1039 -4.29 -15.40 68.95
CA ALA A 1039 -3.51 -14.74 69.99
C ALA A 1039 -3.22 -13.26 69.65
N ALA A 1040 -2.88 -12.94 68.40
CA ALA A 1040 -2.60 -11.57 67.97
C ALA A 1040 -3.80 -10.65 68.18
N HIS A 1041 -5.02 -11.13 67.90
CA HIS A 1041 -6.26 -10.39 68.12
C HIS A 1041 -6.53 -10.08 69.60
N THR A 1042 -6.05 -10.89 70.54
CA THR A 1042 -6.22 -10.61 71.99
C THR A 1042 -5.48 -9.37 72.47
N PHE A 1043 -4.51 -8.86 71.71
CA PHE A 1043 -3.80 -7.63 72.05
C PHE A 1043 -4.64 -6.37 71.83
N LYS A 1044 -5.84 -6.46 71.24
CA LYS A 1044 -6.68 -5.30 70.98
C LYS A 1044 -6.96 -4.51 72.26
N GLY A 1045 -6.60 -3.22 72.26
CA GLY A 1045 -6.75 -2.32 73.42
C GLY A 1045 -5.64 -2.42 74.47
N ASP A 1046 -4.65 -3.30 74.30
CA ASP A 1046 -3.46 -3.36 75.17
C ASP A 1046 -2.56 -2.13 74.94
N THR A 1047 -2.07 -1.52 76.01
CA THR A 1047 -1.26 -0.29 75.94
C THR A 1047 0.13 -0.48 75.35
N ASN A 1048 0.68 -1.69 75.37
CA ASN A 1048 2.02 -2.02 74.88
C ASN A 1048 1.99 -2.76 73.53
N PHE A 1049 0.94 -3.55 73.28
CA PHE A 1049 0.85 -4.46 72.13
C PHE A 1049 -0.39 -4.23 71.26
N GLY A 1050 -1.29 -3.31 71.60
CA GLY A 1050 -2.51 -3.04 70.82
C GLY A 1050 -2.27 -2.61 69.38
N TRP A 1051 -1.07 -2.11 69.07
CA TRP A 1051 -0.64 -1.82 67.70
C TRP A 1051 -0.56 -3.08 66.81
N VAL A 1052 -0.35 -4.27 67.37
CA VAL A 1052 -0.31 -5.53 66.62
C VAL A 1052 -1.68 -5.85 66.03
N ALA A 1053 -2.71 -5.84 66.88
CA ALA A 1053 -4.09 -6.05 66.44
C ALA A 1053 -4.52 -4.97 65.44
N ASN A 1054 -4.15 -3.70 65.68
CA ASN A 1054 -4.46 -2.60 64.75
C ASN A 1054 -3.76 -2.75 63.39
N LEU A 1055 -2.49 -3.19 63.36
CA LEU A 1055 -1.78 -3.46 62.11
C LEU A 1055 -2.45 -4.57 61.31
N LEU A 1056 -2.83 -5.66 61.97
CA LEU A 1056 -3.54 -6.77 61.33
C LEU A 1056 -4.88 -6.29 60.79
N ASP A 1057 -5.71 -5.64 61.61
CA ASP A 1057 -7.01 -5.09 61.20
C ASP A 1057 -6.89 -4.14 59.99
N ASN A 1058 -5.86 -3.28 59.98
CA ASN A 1058 -5.61 -2.37 58.87
C ASN A 1058 -5.20 -3.11 57.59
N LYS A 1059 -4.38 -4.16 57.69
CA LYS A 1059 -4.02 -5.00 56.53
C LYS A 1059 -5.23 -5.74 55.98
N ILE A 1060 -6.09 -6.25 56.85
CA ILE A 1060 -7.35 -6.89 56.47
C ILE A 1060 -8.31 -5.88 55.84
N THR A 1061 -8.33 -4.64 56.33
CA THR A 1061 -9.12 -3.56 55.73
C THR A 1061 -8.69 -3.31 54.29
N VAL A 1062 -7.38 -3.13 54.04
CA VAL A 1062 -6.84 -2.96 52.68
C VAL A 1062 -7.09 -4.20 51.83
N ALA A 1063 -6.92 -5.41 52.38
CA ALA A 1063 -7.18 -6.65 51.68
C ALA A 1063 -8.63 -6.78 51.23
N LYS A 1064 -9.57 -6.45 52.11
CA LYS A 1064 -11.00 -6.44 51.80
C LYS A 1064 -11.31 -5.39 50.73
N THR A 1065 -10.77 -4.18 50.87
CA THR A 1065 -10.98 -3.10 49.89
C THR A 1065 -10.51 -3.51 48.50
N PHE A 1066 -9.29 -4.05 48.38
CA PHE A 1066 -8.71 -4.45 47.11
C PHE A 1066 -9.44 -5.66 46.50
N ALA A 1067 -9.52 -6.78 47.24
CA ALA A 1067 -9.97 -8.06 46.67
C ALA A 1067 -11.48 -8.22 46.63
N ILE A 1068 -12.21 -7.69 47.61
CA ILE A 1068 -13.67 -7.90 47.74
C ILE A 1068 -14.43 -6.66 47.27
N ASP A 1069 -14.12 -5.48 47.81
CA ASP A 1069 -14.93 -4.29 47.56
C ASP A 1069 -14.71 -3.74 46.15
N MET A 1070 -13.46 -3.72 45.68
CA MET A 1070 -13.10 -3.30 44.32
C MET A 1070 -12.98 -4.48 43.34
N GLY A 1071 -12.99 -5.72 43.84
CA GLY A 1071 -12.89 -6.93 43.02
C GLY A 1071 -11.59 -7.07 42.22
N LEU A 1072 -10.48 -6.50 42.69
CA LEU A 1072 -9.28 -6.37 41.87
C LEU A 1072 -8.39 -7.61 41.84
N GLY A 1073 -7.79 -7.83 40.67
CA GLY A 1073 -6.65 -8.70 40.43
C GLY A 1073 -5.64 -8.05 39.49
N TYR A 1074 -4.48 -8.69 39.33
CA TYR A 1074 -3.47 -8.30 38.33
C TYR A 1074 -3.39 -9.39 37.25
N ILE A 1075 -3.06 -8.99 36.02
CA ILE A 1075 -3.04 -9.91 34.87
C ILE A 1075 -2.05 -11.07 35.07
N SER A 1076 -0.85 -10.76 35.60
CA SER A 1076 0.17 -11.78 35.82
C SER A 1076 0.23 -12.22 37.29
N GLN A 1077 0.52 -13.51 37.49
CA GLN A 1077 0.67 -14.07 38.83
C GLN A 1077 1.84 -13.44 39.61
N ASN A 1078 2.93 -13.07 38.91
CA ASN A 1078 4.09 -12.41 39.51
C ASN A 1078 3.77 -11.00 40.00
N ASP A 1079 3.01 -10.23 39.21
CA ASP A 1079 2.54 -8.89 39.59
C ASP A 1079 1.58 -9.00 40.78
N SER A 1080 0.66 -9.98 40.73
CA SER A 1080 -0.28 -10.21 41.81
C SER A 1080 0.42 -10.51 43.14
N ILE A 1081 1.50 -11.28 43.12
CA ILE A 1081 2.34 -11.54 44.30
C ILE A 1081 3.08 -10.28 44.73
N SER A 1082 3.86 -9.67 43.83
CA SER A 1082 4.79 -8.58 44.15
C SER A 1082 4.06 -7.31 44.60
N TYR A 1083 3.03 -6.89 43.86
CA TYR A 1083 2.24 -5.71 44.20
C TYR A 1083 1.34 -5.97 45.41
N GLY A 1084 0.77 -7.17 45.55
CA GLY A 1084 0.04 -7.55 46.75
C GLY A 1084 0.90 -7.48 48.03
N MET A 1085 2.19 -7.83 47.95
CA MET A 1085 3.14 -7.70 49.05
C MET A 1085 3.49 -6.24 49.33
N ALA A 1086 3.68 -5.43 48.28
CA ALA A 1086 3.93 -3.99 48.41
C ALA A 1086 2.75 -3.27 49.10
N LEU A 1087 1.51 -3.62 48.75
CA LEU A 1087 0.30 -3.10 49.39
C LEU A 1087 0.30 -3.41 50.90
N ALA A 1088 0.50 -4.68 51.27
CA ALA A 1088 0.52 -5.10 52.66
C ALA A 1088 1.68 -4.46 53.46
N ALA A 1089 2.84 -4.24 52.84
CA ALA A 1089 3.99 -3.59 53.46
C ALA A 1089 3.80 -2.09 53.71
N ALA A 1090 2.97 -1.42 52.91
CA ALA A 1090 2.66 0.01 53.06
C ALA A 1090 1.66 0.32 54.20
N VAL A 1091 1.06 -0.72 54.80
CA VAL A 1091 0.10 -0.58 55.90
C VAL A 1091 0.82 -0.41 57.25
N THR A 1092 0.35 0.54 58.06
CA THR A 1092 0.86 0.77 59.42
C THR A 1092 -0.23 0.53 60.47
N PRO A 1093 0.11 0.43 61.78
CA PRO A 1093 -0.90 0.31 62.82
C PRO A 1093 -1.89 1.48 62.92
N THR A 1094 -1.59 2.62 62.30
CA THR A 1094 -2.38 3.87 62.43
C THR A 1094 -2.91 4.41 61.10
N ASP A 1095 -2.48 3.86 59.95
CA ASP A 1095 -2.79 4.41 58.63
C ASP A 1095 -2.77 3.35 57.52
N THR A 1096 -3.75 3.45 56.61
CA THR A 1096 -3.90 2.64 55.39
C THR A 1096 -3.75 3.47 54.10
N THR A 1097 -3.65 4.80 54.21
CA THR A 1097 -3.73 5.74 53.08
C THR A 1097 -2.67 5.48 52.01
N ASN A 1098 -1.44 5.20 52.41
CA ASN A 1098 -0.36 4.93 51.44
C ASN A 1098 -0.59 3.63 50.67
N ALA A 1099 -1.08 2.58 51.33
CA ALA A 1099 -1.44 1.33 50.67
C ALA A 1099 -2.59 1.54 49.67
N LEU A 1100 -3.64 2.28 50.05
CA LEU A 1100 -4.75 2.57 49.14
C LEU A 1100 -4.32 3.41 47.93
N LYS A 1101 -3.38 4.37 48.12
CA LYS A 1101 -2.81 5.14 46.99
C LYS A 1101 -2.00 4.28 46.02
N LEU A 1102 -1.31 3.25 46.51
CA LEU A 1102 -0.53 2.34 45.67
C LEU A 1102 -1.40 1.46 44.74
N ILE A 1103 -2.69 1.31 45.03
CA ILE A 1103 -3.64 0.63 44.13
C ILE A 1103 -3.74 1.40 42.80
N GLY A 1104 -3.65 2.72 42.82
CA GLY A 1104 -3.71 3.54 41.61
C GLY A 1104 -5.10 3.68 40.99
N VAL A 1105 -6.16 3.19 41.64
CA VAL A 1105 -7.55 3.26 41.19
C VAL A 1105 -8.43 3.83 42.31
N SER A 1106 -9.34 4.74 41.94
CA SER A 1106 -10.31 5.34 42.88
C SER A 1106 -11.47 4.37 43.13
N PRO A 1107 -11.85 4.08 44.39
CA PRO A 1107 -13.05 3.29 44.66
C PRO A 1107 -14.35 3.92 44.15
N LEU A 1108 -14.38 5.25 43.94
CA LEU A 1108 -15.54 5.94 43.36
C LEU A 1108 -15.72 5.66 41.87
N ASP A 1109 -14.65 5.23 41.20
CA ASP A 1109 -14.66 4.88 39.78
C ASP A 1109 -15.11 3.42 39.58
N LEU A 1110 -15.29 2.65 40.66
CA LEU A 1110 -15.71 1.25 40.67
C LEU A 1110 -16.99 1.07 41.49
N ASN A 1111 -18.13 1.53 40.97
CA ASN A 1111 -19.40 1.24 41.62
C ASN A 1111 -19.93 -0.14 41.22
N LEU A 1112 -19.52 -1.16 41.97
CA LEU A 1112 -19.97 -2.55 41.79
C LEU A 1112 -21.33 -2.87 42.45
N VAL A 1113 -21.95 -1.91 43.16
CA VAL A 1113 -23.18 -2.13 43.95
C VAL A 1113 -24.30 -1.19 43.54
#